data_AF-A0A7X7ML03-F1
#
_entry.id   AF-A0A7X7ML03-F1
#
_cell.length_a   1.000
_cell.length_b   1.000
_cell.length_c   1.000
_cell.angle_alpha   90.00
_cell.angle_beta   90.00
_cell.angle_gamma   90.00
#
_symmetry.space_group_name_H-M   'P 1'
#
loop_
_entity.id
_entity.type
_entity.pdbx_description
1 polymer ?
#
loop_
_entity_poly.entity_id
_entity_poly.type
_entity_poly.pdbx_seq_one_letter_code
_entity_poly.pdbx_strand_id
1 'polypeptide(L)'
;MKPETQQAITIRATILGVFFSGLFAALTVYLENFRAMCPTANQIPLFPYVLLLLVVMLLNPLLRLLRCVRPLATAELMLVFVMCTVSAGISTFGLTSHLLPVAGSLFNRHWNTHQSQWNLYVEPFVNEQFFVAEPGIREQARRYAEAYAELTRRRQALQAAGKAGLPEAQDGLLQSCREQETLMQAEQKKLRELEELAFAKVDLFRRGLPAGQRAIPGVLPTAADTAGSYLRRLQRLRLGLKAGRELRAAQALLHTDGYFGGGESWPPEFAAHLQRAAALLQSADQGEVLQEHAGSLRTLQSSLFAAVSASQERTRELSDLPPNVPLGQRREISAELSALNRKVLSLQKDLQANSVLQDICSREIELSRLVSAARAEVLALLACRPLPAAAAADQTLGGILAQFSRFDASLRRYFMGEVPWGHWVRPLFNWGLLIVCSYLVLMSFNVLIFRQWHNHEKLIFPLAELPELIADTGSQPGRVFPLLMSNSLFWVGVLLSAGVMGWNLLCNSESVPGLTALDLVKSWNPFVANGMFKGLVGAGRSSIFFTLIGLSFLIPKKVSFSLWFFQVLYFILLLLLVAFGFGQNASSFPSEWWFTQSFRYALGSGALLVFSSLVLWKCRQMLFCAFRPLPEGVTDPAERQELRLSSAVFWGSSAALVLLLWLHFKVNFYYALFGFAVIMVISIGLIRSVAEGGVPGFQAHCSPFHFIRNIFGMDKSFTAPHLYAPLILYYAILYLDIKALIAPAMANGLKIREDFRMPRLRYHLCIWLAILAAAAVAIAVALIFAYHSGADTMSGWFYTTFPKTNFDKITSVARVPLERNPGITLWLLAGMLVMGALLYFRQTQFWLPHPIGMIMLINPLMFGYWFSMLLGWIAKALVTRYGNKDTYLKTRGFFLGLIVGELLIVALAGVLSLVLQKNLGIDLNR
;
A
#
# COMPACT_ATOMS: atom_id res chain seq x y z
N MET A 1 42.60 15.45 16.90
CA MET A 1 42.77 14.03 16.52
C MET A 1 41.52 13.59 15.78
N LYS A 2 41.64 13.25 14.49
CA LYS A 2 40.52 12.82 13.63
C LYS A 2 40.24 11.35 13.93
N PRO A 3 39.02 10.94 14.32
CA PRO A 3 38.73 9.51 14.46
C PRO A 3 38.84 8.88 13.07
N GLU A 4 39.57 7.79 13.02
CA GLU A 4 39.83 6.96 11.85
C GLU A 4 38.54 6.65 11.09
N THR A 5 38.69 6.55 9.77
CA THR A 5 37.71 6.06 8.80
C THR A 5 37.05 4.75 9.24
N GLN A 6 36.02 4.82 10.08
CA GLN A 6 35.03 3.76 10.16
C GLN A 6 34.40 3.69 8.76
N GLN A 7 34.65 2.61 8.03
CA GLN A 7 33.97 2.35 6.77
C GLN A 7 32.46 2.46 7.01
N ALA A 8 31.85 3.53 6.48
CA ALA A 8 30.47 3.89 6.79
C ALA A 8 29.42 2.89 6.27
N ILE A 9 29.82 1.96 5.39
CA ILE A 9 28.99 0.87 4.86
C ILE A 9 29.70 -0.45 5.08
N THR A 10 29.13 -1.30 5.92
CA THR A 10 29.62 -2.65 6.22
C THR A 10 28.69 -3.71 5.63
N ILE A 11 29.23 -4.91 5.33
CA ILE A 11 28.43 -6.03 4.80
C ILE A 11 27.31 -6.41 5.77
N ARG A 12 27.58 -6.36 7.09
CA ARG A 12 26.58 -6.63 8.12
C ARG A 12 25.39 -5.67 8.04
N ALA A 13 25.64 -4.37 7.83
CA ALA A 13 24.58 -3.37 7.71
C ALA A 13 23.75 -3.60 6.43
N THR A 14 24.40 -3.95 5.32
CA THR A 14 23.69 -4.29 4.07
C THR A 14 22.81 -5.53 4.23
N ILE A 15 23.30 -6.61 4.86
CA ILE A 15 22.52 -7.84 5.09
C ILE A 15 21.32 -7.54 6.00
N LEU A 16 21.53 -6.82 7.10
CA LEU A 16 20.44 -6.43 8.01
C LEU A 16 19.41 -5.55 7.31
N GLY A 17 19.85 -4.58 6.51
CA GLY A 17 18.97 -3.71 5.74
C GLY A 17 18.11 -4.50 4.75
N VAL A 18 18.71 -5.40 3.95
CA VAL A 18 17.96 -6.26 3.01
C VAL A 18 16.96 -7.16 3.74
N PHE A 19 17.38 -7.78 4.84
CA PHE A 19 16.53 -8.64 5.65
C PHE A 19 15.32 -7.87 6.22
N PHE A 20 15.55 -6.73 6.87
CA PHE A 20 14.46 -5.94 7.47
C PHE A 20 13.57 -5.29 6.41
N SER A 21 14.10 -4.85 5.27
CA SER A 21 13.28 -4.38 4.14
C SER A 21 12.32 -5.47 3.66
N GLY A 22 12.78 -6.72 3.50
CA GLY A 22 11.93 -7.85 3.15
C GLY A 22 10.91 -8.20 4.23
N LEU A 23 11.34 -8.26 5.50
CA LEU A 23 10.46 -8.57 6.63
C LEU A 23 9.34 -7.53 6.80
N PHE A 24 9.68 -6.24 6.74
CA PHE A 24 8.71 -5.16 6.83
C PHE A 24 7.77 -5.13 5.64
N ALA A 25 8.25 -5.48 4.44
CA ALA A 25 7.38 -5.63 3.28
C ALA A 25 6.32 -6.73 3.48
N ALA A 26 6.73 -7.92 3.94
CA ALA A 26 5.79 -9.01 4.25
C ALA A 26 4.78 -8.63 5.34
N LEU A 27 5.25 -8.01 6.42
CA LEU A 27 4.40 -7.60 7.54
C LEU A 27 3.40 -6.51 7.15
N THR A 28 3.83 -5.55 6.32
CA THR A 28 2.98 -4.46 5.82
C THR A 28 1.84 -5.02 4.96
N VAL A 29 2.16 -5.92 4.00
CA VAL A 29 1.14 -6.58 3.16
C VAL A 29 0.12 -7.33 4.02
N TYR A 30 0.57 -8.04 5.05
CA TYR A 30 -0.32 -8.77 5.95
C TYR A 30 -1.25 -7.84 6.75
N LEU A 31 -0.69 -6.82 7.41
CA LEU A 31 -1.44 -5.89 8.25
C LEU A 31 -2.46 -5.06 7.46
N GLU A 32 -2.08 -4.60 6.27
CA GLU A 32 -2.95 -3.76 5.44
C GLU A 32 -4.16 -4.54 4.93
N ASN A 33 -3.94 -5.79 4.50
CA ASN A 33 -4.99 -6.59 3.88
C ASN A 33 -5.90 -7.30 4.88
N PHE A 34 -5.37 -7.73 6.03
CA PHE A 34 -6.15 -8.52 7.00
C PHE A 34 -6.48 -7.79 8.29
N ARG A 35 -5.77 -6.70 8.63
CA ARG A 35 -5.99 -5.93 9.87
C ARG A 35 -6.40 -4.49 9.63
N ALA A 36 -6.51 -4.07 8.38
CA ALA A 36 -6.83 -2.69 7.97
C ALA A 36 -5.89 -1.64 8.62
N MET A 37 -4.64 -2.02 8.88
CA MET A 37 -3.61 -1.13 9.41
C MET A 37 -2.63 -0.77 8.31
N CYS A 38 -2.36 0.52 8.10
CA CYS A 38 -1.47 1.01 7.05
C CYS A 38 -0.16 1.58 7.64
N PRO A 39 0.83 0.75 8.01
CA PRO A 39 2.03 1.21 8.72
C PRO A 39 3.01 2.03 7.85
N THR A 40 2.81 2.06 6.52
CA THR A 40 3.70 2.73 5.55
C THR A 40 2.98 3.79 4.69
N ALA A 41 1.78 4.22 5.10
CA ALA A 41 0.94 5.15 4.33
C ALA A 41 1.43 6.61 4.28
N ASN A 42 2.56 6.94 4.90
CA ASN A 42 3.14 8.28 4.94
C ASN A 42 4.68 8.22 4.98
N GLN A 43 5.34 9.38 4.98
CA GLN A 43 6.80 9.53 4.95
C GLN A 43 7.49 9.22 6.30
N ILE A 44 6.75 8.77 7.31
CA ILE A 44 7.25 8.29 8.61
C ILE A 44 6.81 6.83 8.76
N PRO A 45 7.43 5.90 8.01
CA PRO A 45 7.05 4.50 8.07
C PRO A 45 7.28 3.95 9.47
N LEU A 46 6.27 3.30 10.04
CA LEU A 46 6.28 2.90 11.45
C LEU A 46 7.47 1.97 11.80
N PHE A 47 7.70 0.93 11.00
CA PHE A 47 8.68 -0.12 11.34
C PHE A 47 10.13 0.34 11.38
N PRO A 48 10.64 1.15 10.42
CA PRO A 48 11.99 1.72 10.52
C PRO A 48 12.22 2.51 11.81
N TYR A 49 11.26 3.33 12.25
CA TYR A 49 11.39 4.11 13.49
C TYR A 49 11.32 3.22 14.74
N VAL A 50 10.41 2.23 14.77
CA VAL A 50 10.32 1.26 15.88
C VAL A 50 11.61 0.44 15.99
N LEU A 51 12.14 -0.04 14.87
CA LEU A 51 13.41 -0.76 14.83
C LEU A 51 14.55 0.13 15.32
N LEU A 52 14.59 1.39 14.88
CA LEU A 52 15.58 2.36 15.33
C LEU A 52 15.52 2.52 16.85
N LEU A 53 14.33 2.76 17.42
CA LEU A 53 14.13 2.89 18.86
C LEU A 53 14.53 1.62 19.62
N LEU A 54 14.11 0.44 19.15
CA LEU A 54 14.46 -0.84 19.78
C LEU A 54 15.97 -1.08 19.77
N VAL A 55 16.64 -0.80 18.64
CA VAL A 55 18.08 -0.99 18.54
C VAL A 55 18.83 0.00 19.42
N VAL A 56 18.42 1.26 19.45
CA VAL A 56 19.08 2.32 20.22
C VAL A 56 18.84 2.19 21.72
N MET A 57 17.61 1.88 22.14
CA MET A 57 17.20 1.90 23.55
C MET A 57 17.40 0.55 24.25
N LEU A 58 17.40 -0.56 23.51
CA LEU A 58 17.49 -1.90 24.08
C LEU A 58 18.72 -2.68 23.57
N LEU A 59 18.81 -2.90 22.26
CA LEU A 59 19.80 -3.83 21.69
C LEU A 59 21.24 -3.32 21.86
N ASN A 60 21.55 -2.12 21.41
CA ASN A 60 22.90 -1.56 21.50
C ASN A 60 23.39 -1.42 22.97
N PRO A 61 22.58 -0.94 23.93
CA PRO A 61 22.89 -1.00 25.35
C PRO A 61 23.20 -2.41 25.84
N LEU A 62 22.37 -3.39 25.49
CA LEU A 62 22.55 -4.80 25.86
C LEU A 62 23.83 -5.38 25.27
N LEU A 63 24.13 -5.09 23.99
CA LEU A 63 25.36 -5.52 23.32
C LEU A 63 26.62 -4.90 23.96
N ARG A 64 26.54 -3.62 24.38
CA ARG A 64 27.61 -2.96 25.14
C ARG A 64 27.82 -3.60 26.51
N LEU A 65 26.76 -4.07 27.15
CA LEU A 65 26.82 -4.77 28.44
C LEU A 65 27.40 -6.19 28.31
N LEU A 66 26.95 -6.95 27.30
CA LEU A 66 27.36 -8.34 27.09
C LEU A 66 28.77 -8.49 26.51
N ARG A 67 29.31 -7.47 25.83
CA ARG A 67 30.67 -7.41 25.24
C ARG A 67 31.05 -8.51 24.23
N CYS A 68 30.19 -9.51 23.99
CA CYS A 68 30.44 -10.60 23.05
C CYS A 68 30.29 -10.20 21.57
N VAL A 69 29.40 -9.23 21.28
CA VAL A 69 29.10 -8.78 19.91
C VAL A 69 29.22 -7.26 19.84
N ARG A 70 29.92 -6.74 18.82
CA ARG A 70 30.10 -5.30 18.65
C ARG A 70 28.76 -4.62 18.35
N PRO A 71 28.39 -3.54 19.08
CA PRO A 71 27.17 -2.79 18.81
C PRO A 71 27.19 -2.19 17.40
N LEU A 72 26.01 -1.88 16.87
CA LEU A 72 25.89 -1.20 15.58
C LEU A 72 26.36 0.24 15.70
N ALA A 73 27.24 0.65 14.79
CA ALA A 73 27.66 2.04 14.68
C ALA A 73 26.52 2.92 14.19
N THR A 74 26.51 4.20 14.56
CA THR A 74 25.46 5.13 14.13
C THR A 74 25.31 5.19 12.60
N ALA A 75 26.42 5.17 11.86
CA ALA A 75 26.40 5.13 10.40
C ALA A 75 25.73 3.86 9.83
N GLU A 76 25.97 2.70 10.43
CA GLU A 76 25.35 1.44 10.00
C GLU A 76 23.86 1.42 10.30
N LEU A 77 23.48 1.92 11.47
CA LEU A 77 22.09 2.04 11.89
C LEU A 77 21.32 3.00 10.98
N MET A 78 21.93 4.13 10.62
CA MET A 78 21.36 5.08 9.66
C MET A 78 21.26 4.50 8.26
N LEU A 79 22.23 3.70 7.80
CA LEU A 79 22.12 3.00 6.52
C LEU A 79 20.93 2.02 6.53
N VAL A 80 20.81 1.18 7.56
CA VAL A 80 19.67 0.25 7.72
C VAL A 80 18.35 1.01 7.78
N PHE A 81 18.29 2.10 8.55
CA PHE A 81 17.11 2.95 8.65
C PHE A 81 16.70 3.52 7.29
N VAL A 82 17.65 4.04 6.51
CA VAL A 82 17.37 4.61 5.18
C VAL A 82 16.96 3.51 4.19
N MET A 83 17.63 2.36 4.18
CA MET A 83 17.23 1.21 3.36
C MET A 83 15.77 0.82 3.62
N CYS A 84 15.40 0.66 4.89
CA CYS A 84 14.05 0.29 5.27
C CYS A 84 13.03 1.40 4.98
N THR A 85 13.37 2.67 5.21
CA THR A 85 12.48 3.82 4.98
C THR A 85 12.21 4.04 3.50
N VAL A 86 13.24 3.95 2.66
CA VAL A 86 13.12 4.08 1.21
C VAL A 86 12.34 2.90 0.63
N SER A 87 12.55 1.68 1.13
CA SER A 87 11.79 0.50 0.66
C SER A 87 10.36 0.42 1.19
N ALA A 88 10.03 1.07 2.31
CA ALA A 88 8.74 0.94 2.99
C ALA A 88 7.54 1.40 2.13
N GLY A 89 7.73 2.43 1.30
CA GLY A 89 6.70 2.93 0.40
C GLY A 89 6.32 1.94 -0.71
N ILE A 90 7.21 1.00 -1.05
CA ILE A 90 7.06 0.07 -2.18
C ILE A 90 6.22 -1.14 -1.81
N SER A 91 6.21 -1.55 -0.54
CA SER A 91 5.59 -2.82 -0.16
C SER A 91 4.07 -2.86 -0.32
N THR A 92 3.39 -1.71 -0.42
CA THR A 92 1.92 -1.66 -0.59
C THR A 92 1.49 -0.62 -1.63
N PHE A 93 1.48 0.66 -1.25
CA PHE A 93 1.12 1.76 -2.15
C PHE A 93 2.06 1.78 -3.37
N GLY A 94 1.52 1.89 -4.58
CA GLY A 94 2.35 1.87 -5.80
C GLY A 94 2.73 0.48 -6.33
N LEU A 95 2.63 -0.58 -5.52
CA LEU A 95 2.93 -1.95 -5.94
C LEU A 95 1.80 -2.91 -5.55
N THR A 96 1.88 -3.66 -4.45
CA THR A 96 0.96 -4.78 -4.23
C THR A 96 -0.49 -4.36 -4.04
N SER A 97 -0.76 -3.19 -3.45
CA SER A 97 -2.12 -2.73 -3.18
C SER A 97 -2.77 -2.05 -4.38
N HIS A 98 -2.00 -1.66 -5.40
CA HIS A 98 -2.54 -1.00 -6.60
C HIS A 98 -2.34 -1.85 -7.85
N LEU A 99 -1.10 -2.27 -8.11
CA LEU A 99 -0.71 -3.01 -9.31
C LEU A 99 -1.42 -4.36 -9.41
N LEU A 100 -1.34 -5.21 -8.39
CA LEU A 100 -1.91 -6.56 -8.45
C LEU A 100 -3.44 -6.54 -8.60
N PRO A 101 -4.19 -5.71 -7.84
CA PRO A 101 -5.62 -5.53 -8.08
C PRO A 101 -5.95 -5.08 -9.50
N VAL A 102 -5.27 -4.06 -10.04
CA VAL A 102 -5.58 -3.53 -11.37
C VAL A 102 -5.22 -4.55 -12.46
N ALA A 103 -4.04 -5.15 -12.40
CA ALA A 103 -3.57 -6.15 -13.35
C ALA A 103 -4.43 -7.43 -13.34
N GLY A 104 -4.97 -7.80 -12.17
CA GLY A 104 -5.79 -9.00 -11.98
C GLY A 104 -7.30 -8.79 -12.11
N SER A 105 -7.79 -7.64 -12.59
CA SER A 105 -9.24 -7.35 -12.56
C SER A 105 -9.88 -6.88 -13.86
N LEU A 106 -9.12 -6.50 -14.90
CA LEU A 106 -9.69 -5.93 -16.13
C LEU A 106 -10.73 -6.87 -16.77
N PHE A 107 -10.42 -8.17 -16.87
CA PHE A 107 -11.28 -9.18 -17.51
C PHE A 107 -12.24 -9.85 -16.52
N ASN A 108 -12.63 -9.15 -15.45
CA ASN A 108 -13.63 -9.65 -14.51
C ASN A 108 -15.05 -9.47 -15.07
N ARG A 109 -15.70 -10.57 -15.48
CA ARG A 109 -17.06 -10.58 -16.04
C ARG A 109 -18.12 -10.07 -15.07
N HIS A 110 -17.92 -10.20 -13.77
CA HIS A 110 -18.86 -9.67 -12.77
C HIS A 110 -18.85 -8.14 -12.71
N TRP A 111 -17.79 -7.50 -13.19
CA TRP A 111 -17.66 -6.05 -13.23
C TRP A 111 -17.88 -5.48 -14.62
N ASN A 112 -17.37 -6.17 -15.66
CA ASN A 112 -17.61 -5.85 -17.05
C ASN A 112 -19.01 -6.33 -17.48
N THR A 113 -20.03 -5.56 -17.11
CA THR A 113 -21.44 -5.79 -17.45
C THR A 113 -21.84 -5.03 -18.74
N HIS A 114 -23.05 -5.31 -19.22
CA HIS A 114 -23.67 -4.53 -20.30
C HIS A 114 -23.79 -3.03 -20.00
N GLN A 115 -23.78 -2.63 -18.73
CA GLN A 115 -23.84 -1.22 -18.32
C GLN A 115 -22.47 -0.56 -18.34
N SER A 116 -21.39 -1.26 -17.96
CA SER A 116 -20.03 -0.73 -17.92
C SER A 116 -19.32 -0.80 -19.28
N GLN A 117 -19.57 -1.83 -20.09
CA GLN A 117 -19.02 -1.99 -21.45
C GLN A 117 -17.51 -1.69 -21.57
N TRP A 118 -16.70 -2.26 -20.67
CA TRP A 118 -15.24 -2.05 -20.72
C TRP A 118 -14.64 -2.60 -22.02
N ASN A 119 -15.27 -3.59 -22.63
CA ASN A 119 -14.96 -4.14 -23.93
C ASN A 119 -15.04 -3.14 -25.09
N LEU A 120 -15.80 -2.04 -24.95
CA LEU A 120 -15.86 -0.96 -25.94
C LEU A 120 -14.92 0.21 -25.61
N TYR A 121 -14.82 0.58 -24.34
CA TYR A 121 -14.21 1.86 -23.94
C TYR A 121 -12.85 1.74 -23.24
N VAL A 122 -12.45 0.53 -22.84
CA VAL A 122 -11.19 0.28 -22.11
C VAL A 122 -10.32 -0.71 -22.87
N GLU A 123 -10.82 -1.92 -23.10
CA GLU A 123 -10.07 -3.05 -23.69
C GLU A 123 -9.40 -2.75 -25.04
N PRO A 124 -10.01 -2.00 -25.99
CA PRO A 124 -9.36 -1.68 -27.26
C PRO A 124 -8.09 -0.82 -27.11
N PHE A 125 -8.00 -0.05 -26.02
CA PHE A 125 -6.98 0.98 -25.84
C PHE A 125 -5.84 0.55 -24.91
N VAL A 126 -6.05 -0.48 -24.09
CA VAL A 126 -5.04 -1.00 -23.16
C VAL A 126 -4.33 -2.22 -23.74
N ASN A 127 -3.03 -2.36 -23.46
CA ASN A 127 -2.26 -3.53 -23.88
C ASN A 127 -2.52 -4.69 -22.90
N GLU A 128 -3.05 -5.81 -23.40
CA GLU A 128 -3.40 -6.99 -22.62
C GLU A 128 -2.20 -7.62 -21.88
N GLN A 129 -0.96 -7.41 -22.35
CA GLN A 129 0.24 -7.97 -21.75
C GLN A 129 0.56 -7.43 -20.35
N PHE A 130 -0.12 -6.38 -19.91
CA PHE A 130 -0.01 -5.77 -18.58
C PHE A 130 -1.04 -6.33 -17.59
N PHE A 131 -1.89 -7.25 -18.02
CA PHE A 131 -2.99 -7.81 -17.24
C PHE A 131 -2.95 -9.34 -17.27
N VAL A 132 -3.61 -9.97 -16.31
CA VAL A 132 -3.86 -11.41 -16.34
C VAL A 132 -4.86 -11.69 -17.47
N ALA A 133 -4.32 -12.03 -18.65
CA ALA A 133 -5.05 -12.03 -19.91
C ALA A 133 -4.66 -13.18 -20.86
N GLU A 134 -5.35 -13.25 -22.00
CA GLU A 134 -4.94 -13.99 -23.19
C GLU A 134 -4.46 -13.05 -24.31
N PRO A 135 -3.52 -13.48 -25.16
CA PRO A 135 -3.08 -12.67 -26.30
C PRO A 135 -4.21 -12.51 -27.33
N GLY A 136 -4.33 -11.31 -27.92
CA GLY A 136 -5.26 -11.05 -29.03
C GLY A 136 -6.59 -10.40 -28.61
N ILE A 137 -6.88 -10.29 -27.31
CA ILE A 137 -8.11 -9.66 -26.81
C ILE A 137 -8.24 -8.22 -27.32
N ARG A 138 -7.17 -7.43 -27.24
CA ARG A 138 -7.22 -6.01 -27.63
C ARG A 138 -7.56 -5.81 -29.10
N GLU A 139 -6.93 -6.57 -29.99
CA GLU A 139 -7.18 -6.45 -31.43
C GLU A 139 -8.61 -6.88 -31.76
N GLN A 140 -9.10 -7.94 -31.11
CA GLN A 140 -10.49 -8.38 -31.25
C GLN A 140 -11.49 -7.35 -30.68
N ALA A 141 -11.17 -6.74 -29.53
CA ALA A 141 -11.96 -5.66 -28.93
C ALA A 141 -12.00 -4.43 -29.83
N ARG A 142 -10.91 -4.12 -30.53
CA ARG A 142 -10.84 -3.02 -31.50
C ARG A 142 -11.77 -3.26 -32.69
N ARG A 143 -11.78 -4.48 -33.26
CA ARG A 143 -12.69 -4.86 -34.35
C ARG A 143 -14.15 -4.77 -33.92
N TYR A 144 -14.46 -5.24 -32.70
CA TYR A 144 -15.80 -5.10 -32.13
C TYR A 144 -16.19 -3.61 -31.95
N ALA A 145 -15.30 -2.78 -31.41
CA ALA A 145 -15.54 -1.35 -31.23
C ALA A 145 -15.71 -0.61 -32.57
N GLU A 146 -14.92 -0.95 -33.60
CA GLU A 146 -15.05 -0.42 -34.96
C GLU A 146 -16.40 -0.81 -35.58
N ALA A 147 -16.80 -2.09 -35.45
CA ALA A 147 -18.08 -2.58 -35.95
C ALA A 147 -19.27 -1.90 -35.23
N TYR A 148 -19.17 -1.69 -33.92
CA TYR A 148 -20.17 -0.99 -33.11
C TYR A 148 -20.27 0.51 -33.46
N ALA A 149 -19.14 1.18 -33.65
CA ALA A 149 -19.11 2.58 -34.06
C ALA A 149 -19.75 2.75 -35.45
N GLU A 150 -19.45 1.84 -36.38
CA GLU A 150 -20.06 1.84 -37.72
C GLU A 150 -21.56 1.60 -37.68
N LEU A 151 -22.03 0.64 -36.89
CA LEU A 151 -23.46 0.41 -36.66
C LEU A 151 -24.15 1.67 -36.11
N THR A 152 -23.50 2.36 -35.17
CA THR A 152 -24.01 3.60 -34.58
C THR A 152 -24.13 4.70 -35.63
N ARG A 153 -23.13 4.88 -36.50
CA ARG A 153 -23.19 5.82 -37.64
C ARG A 153 -24.34 5.50 -38.60
N ARG A 154 -24.51 4.23 -38.97
CA ARG A 154 -25.61 3.79 -39.84
C ARG A 154 -26.98 4.01 -39.21
N ARG A 155 -27.14 3.74 -37.90
CA ARG A 155 -28.38 4.01 -37.15
C ARG A 155 -28.70 5.50 -37.08
N GLN A 156 -27.70 6.37 -36.91
CA GLN A 156 -27.88 7.82 -36.98
C GLN A 156 -28.31 8.28 -38.37
N ALA A 157 -27.70 7.74 -39.43
CA ALA A 157 -28.10 8.01 -40.81
C ALA A 157 -29.54 7.54 -41.09
N LEU A 158 -29.92 6.34 -40.62
CA LEU A 158 -31.29 5.83 -40.71
C LEU A 158 -32.29 6.74 -39.99
N GLN A 159 -31.97 7.22 -38.78
CA GLN A 159 -32.82 8.17 -38.06
C GLN A 159 -32.94 9.51 -38.78
N ALA A 160 -31.87 10.01 -39.39
CA ALA A 160 -31.88 11.23 -40.18
C ALA A 160 -32.75 11.08 -41.45
N ALA A 161 -32.63 9.96 -42.17
CA ALA A 161 -33.48 9.61 -43.31
C ALA A 161 -34.95 9.44 -42.90
N GLY A 162 -35.19 8.89 -41.70
CA GLY A 162 -36.46 8.87 -40.98
C GLY A 162 -37.10 10.25 -40.89
N LYS A 163 -36.37 11.19 -40.31
CA LYS A 163 -36.80 12.58 -40.12
C LYS A 163 -36.97 13.36 -41.42
N ALA A 164 -36.19 13.01 -42.46
CA ALA A 164 -36.25 13.64 -43.77
C ALA A 164 -37.35 13.11 -44.69
N GLY A 165 -38.08 12.04 -44.29
CA GLY A 165 -39.18 11.49 -45.08
C GLY A 165 -38.75 10.77 -46.36
N LEU A 166 -37.57 10.11 -46.37
CA LEU A 166 -37.01 9.40 -47.53
C LEU A 166 -37.17 7.87 -47.41
N PRO A 167 -38.31 7.27 -47.81
CA PRO A 167 -38.61 5.85 -47.56
C PRO A 167 -37.67 4.87 -48.29
N GLU A 168 -37.32 5.13 -49.56
CA GLU A 168 -36.41 4.25 -50.31
C GLU A 168 -35.00 4.20 -49.70
N ALA A 169 -34.52 5.33 -49.17
CA ALA A 169 -33.24 5.41 -48.47
C ALA A 169 -33.30 4.71 -47.10
N GLN A 170 -34.46 4.70 -46.43
CA GLN A 170 -34.64 4.03 -45.14
C GLN A 170 -34.53 2.51 -45.27
N ASP A 171 -35.13 1.91 -46.29
CA ASP A 171 -35.10 0.44 -46.46
C ASP A 171 -33.67 -0.06 -46.73
N GLY A 172 -32.93 0.61 -47.61
CA GLY A 172 -31.52 0.30 -47.85
C GLY A 172 -30.64 0.50 -46.61
N LEU A 173 -30.86 1.57 -45.85
CA LEU A 173 -30.15 1.83 -44.58
C LEU A 173 -30.52 0.82 -43.49
N LEU A 174 -31.78 0.35 -43.45
CA LEU A 174 -32.25 -0.66 -42.51
C LEU A 174 -31.57 -2.00 -42.78
N GLN A 175 -31.50 -2.44 -44.05
CA GLN A 175 -30.77 -3.65 -44.43
C GLN A 175 -29.28 -3.52 -44.09
N SER A 176 -28.65 -2.39 -44.44
CA SER A 176 -27.27 -2.09 -44.11
C SER A 176 -26.99 -2.10 -42.59
N CYS A 177 -27.95 -1.67 -41.76
CA CYS A 177 -27.87 -1.78 -40.31
C CYS A 177 -27.92 -3.24 -39.84
N ARG A 178 -28.81 -4.08 -40.40
CA ARG A 178 -28.95 -5.51 -40.04
C ARG A 178 -27.69 -6.30 -40.40
N GLU A 179 -27.12 -6.06 -41.56
CA GLU A 179 -25.85 -6.68 -41.99
C GLU A 179 -24.71 -6.29 -41.05
N GLN A 180 -24.60 -5.00 -40.72
CA GLN A 180 -23.58 -4.51 -39.80
C GLN A 180 -23.78 -5.03 -38.36
N GLU A 181 -25.03 -5.17 -37.91
CA GLU A 181 -25.35 -5.76 -36.62
C GLU A 181 -24.93 -7.24 -36.54
N THR A 182 -25.12 -7.99 -37.62
CA THR A 182 -24.66 -9.38 -37.73
C THR A 182 -23.13 -9.47 -37.63
N LEU A 183 -22.41 -8.60 -38.33
CA LEU A 183 -20.95 -8.51 -38.24
C LEU A 183 -20.51 -8.16 -36.81
N MET A 184 -21.12 -7.15 -36.20
CA MET A 184 -20.82 -6.73 -34.83
C MET A 184 -21.06 -7.86 -33.82
N GLN A 185 -22.14 -8.63 -33.97
CA GLN A 185 -22.44 -9.78 -33.11
C GLN A 185 -21.40 -10.90 -33.29
N ALA A 186 -20.94 -11.15 -34.52
CA ALA A 186 -19.89 -12.13 -34.79
C ALA A 186 -18.56 -11.73 -34.13
N GLU A 187 -18.16 -10.46 -34.25
CA GLU A 187 -16.94 -9.95 -33.60
C GLU A 187 -17.06 -9.95 -32.08
N GLN A 188 -18.25 -9.65 -31.54
CA GLN A 188 -18.54 -9.74 -30.11
C GLN A 188 -18.42 -11.17 -29.59
N LYS A 189 -18.92 -12.16 -30.33
CA LYS A 189 -18.84 -13.57 -29.93
C LYS A 189 -17.39 -14.03 -29.81
N LYS A 190 -16.57 -13.75 -30.82
CA LYS A 190 -15.13 -14.04 -30.80
C LYS A 190 -14.41 -13.37 -29.63
N LEU A 191 -14.78 -12.12 -29.32
CA LEU A 191 -14.23 -11.41 -28.16
C LEU A 191 -14.58 -12.12 -26.85
N ARG A 192 -15.85 -12.51 -26.67
CA ARG A 192 -16.30 -13.22 -25.46
C ARG A 192 -15.57 -14.53 -25.23
N GLU A 193 -15.27 -15.28 -26.28
CA GLU A 193 -14.49 -16.54 -26.17
C GLU A 193 -13.10 -16.28 -25.56
N LEU A 194 -12.42 -15.20 -25.97
CA LEU A 194 -11.13 -14.81 -25.39
C LEU A 194 -11.27 -14.23 -23.97
N GLU A 195 -12.30 -13.43 -23.73
CA GLU A 195 -12.62 -12.89 -22.40
C GLU A 195 -12.91 -14.01 -21.38
N GLU A 196 -13.54 -15.12 -21.80
CA GLU A 196 -13.83 -16.27 -20.93
C GLU A 196 -12.56 -17.00 -20.48
N LEU A 197 -11.57 -17.16 -21.36
CA LEU A 197 -10.27 -17.72 -21.01
C LEU A 197 -9.51 -16.82 -20.02
N ALA A 198 -9.53 -15.50 -20.25
CA ALA A 198 -8.94 -14.54 -19.33
C ALA A 198 -9.68 -14.52 -17.98
N PHE A 199 -11.01 -14.60 -18.01
CA PHE A 199 -11.84 -14.63 -16.81
C PHE A 199 -11.54 -15.86 -15.96
N ALA A 200 -11.32 -17.04 -16.52
CA ALA A 200 -10.95 -18.23 -15.74
C ALA A 200 -9.66 -18.01 -14.89
N LYS A 201 -8.68 -17.28 -15.44
CA LYS A 201 -7.46 -16.90 -14.71
C LYS A 201 -7.72 -15.87 -13.61
N VAL A 202 -8.58 -14.88 -13.90
CA VAL A 202 -8.97 -13.80 -12.99
C VAL A 202 -9.84 -14.34 -11.85
N ASP A 203 -10.83 -15.16 -12.13
CA ASP A 203 -11.73 -15.74 -11.14
C ASP A 203 -10.96 -16.56 -10.12
N LEU A 204 -9.98 -17.37 -10.56
CA LEU A 204 -9.08 -18.09 -9.66
C LEU A 204 -8.29 -17.17 -8.72
N PHE A 205 -7.85 -16.01 -9.21
CA PHE A 205 -7.18 -14.99 -8.38
C PHE A 205 -8.14 -14.34 -7.39
N ARG A 206 -9.37 -14.01 -7.82
CA ARG A 206 -10.36 -13.31 -7.01
C ARG A 206 -11.01 -14.17 -5.94
N ARG A 207 -11.37 -15.41 -6.29
CA ARG A 207 -11.99 -16.40 -5.40
C ARG A 207 -10.99 -17.18 -4.56
N GLY A 208 -9.74 -17.25 -5.02
CA GLY A 208 -8.68 -18.03 -4.39
C GLY A 208 -8.69 -19.50 -4.84
N LEU A 209 -7.67 -20.23 -4.44
CA LEU A 209 -7.48 -21.64 -4.79
C LEU A 209 -8.46 -22.54 -4.01
N PRO A 210 -8.84 -23.70 -4.58
CA PRO A 210 -9.56 -24.76 -3.87
C PRO A 210 -8.85 -25.15 -2.58
N ALA A 211 -9.59 -25.59 -1.55
CA ALA A 211 -9.07 -25.82 -0.20
C ALA A 211 -7.77 -26.67 -0.16
N GLY A 212 -7.67 -27.72 -0.99
CA GLY A 212 -6.47 -28.58 -1.08
C GLY A 212 -5.27 -28.00 -1.83
N GLN A 213 -5.42 -26.86 -2.50
CA GLN A 213 -4.39 -26.20 -3.32
C GLN A 213 -4.00 -24.80 -2.80
N ARG A 214 -4.62 -24.31 -1.73
CA ARG A 214 -4.33 -22.97 -1.17
C ARG A 214 -2.87 -22.78 -0.80
N ALA A 215 -2.32 -21.64 -1.18
CA ALA A 215 -1.00 -21.22 -0.77
C ALA A 215 -1.01 -20.75 0.67
N ILE A 216 0.05 -20.98 1.43
CA ILE A 216 0.10 -20.51 2.81
C ILE A 216 1.52 -20.02 3.06
N PRO A 217 1.75 -18.76 3.46
CA PRO A 217 3.09 -18.33 3.80
C PRO A 217 3.55 -19.08 5.04
N GLY A 218 4.60 -19.89 4.91
CA GLY A 218 5.15 -20.70 5.99
C GLY A 218 5.69 -19.90 7.19
N VAL A 219 6.08 -18.64 6.98
CA VAL A 219 6.73 -17.80 8.00
C VAL A 219 5.74 -17.06 8.90
N LEU A 220 4.53 -16.79 8.41
CA LEU A 220 3.53 -15.99 9.11
C LEU A 220 2.29 -16.84 9.41
N PRO A 221 1.75 -16.80 10.64
CA PRO A 221 0.45 -17.41 10.90
C PRO A 221 -0.59 -16.73 10.00
N THR A 222 -1.45 -17.52 9.37
CA THR A 222 -2.57 -16.94 8.62
C THR A 222 -3.62 -16.35 9.58
N ALA A 223 -4.51 -15.51 9.06
CA ALA A 223 -5.67 -15.05 9.83
C ALA A 223 -6.56 -16.22 10.30
N ALA A 224 -6.46 -17.39 9.65
CA ALA A 224 -7.15 -18.61 10.01
C ALA A 224 -6.32 -19.55 10.89
N ASP A 225 -5.06 -19.24 11.23
CA ASP A 225 -4.24 -20.11 12.07
C ASP A 225 -4.40 -19.75 13.55
N THR A 226 -4.74 -20.76 14.35
CA THR A 226 -4.43 -20.75 15.78
C THR A 226 -2.97 -21.17 15.98
N ALA A 227 -2.38 -20.86 17.14
CA ALA A 227 -1.03 -21.33 17.47
C ALA A 227 -0.90 -22.87 17.33
N GLY A 228 -1.95 -23.61 17.71
CA GLY A 228 -2.00 -25.07 17.55
C GLY A 228 -2.01 -25.52 16.08
N SER A 229 -2.86 -24.92 15.24
CA SER A 229 -2.93 -25.19 13.79
C SER A 229 -1.56 -24.95 13.12
N TYR A 230 -0.93 -23.83 13.44
CA TYR A 230 0.37 -23.48 12.88
C TYR A 230 1.48 -24.47 13.30
N LEU A 231 1.52 -24.87 14.57
CA LEU A 231 2.49 -25.86 15.06
C LEU A 231 2.30 -27.24 14.41
N ARG A 232 1.05 -27.70 14.25
CA ARG A 232 0.75 -28.94 13.52
C ARG A 232 1.20 -28.88 12.07
N ARG A 233 1.00 -27.75 11.42
CA ARG A 233 1.48 -27.49 10.06
C ARG A 233 3.00 -27.61 9.95
N LEU A 234 3.74 -27.00 10.89
CA LEU A 234 5.20 -27.09 10.97
C LEU A 234 5.66 -28.54 11.24
N GLN A 235 4.93 -29.27 12.09
CA GLN A 235 5.19 -30.68 12.36
C GLN A 235 4.99 -31.54 11.10
N ARG A 236 3.90 -31.35 10.34
CA ARG A 236 3.67 -32.01 9.05
C ARG A 236 4.83 -31.76 8.08
N LEU A 237 5.33 -30.52 8.01
CA LEU A 237 6.49 -30.19 7.17
C LEU A 237 7.74 -30.94 7.62
N ARG A 238 8.07 -30.88 8.91
CA ARG A 238 9.29 -31.48 9.46
C ARG A 238 9.29 -33.00 9.26
N LEU A 239 8.16 -33.66 9.53
CA LEU A 239 8.01 -35.10 9.41
C LEU A 239 7.88 -35.53 7.94
N GLY A 240 7.12 -34.80 7.14
CA GLY A 240 6.98 -35.03 5.70
C GLY A 240 8.28 -34.90 4.93
N LEU A 241 9.13 -33.90 5.26
CA LEU A 241 10.47 -33.77 4.67
C LEU A 241 11.38 -34.96 5.01
N LYS A 242 11.29 -35.49 6.24
CA LYS A 242 12.02 -36.70 6.64
C LYS A 242 11.49 -37.93 5.91
N ALA A 243 10.17 -38.14 5.89
CA ALA A 243 9.54 -39.25 5.17
C ALA A 243 9.88 -39.22 3.67
N GLY A 244 9.88 -38.05 3.04
CA GLY A 244 10.26 -37.89 1.64
C GLY A 244 11.75 -38.13 1.38
N ARG A 245 12.64 -37.95 2.38
CA ARG A 245 14.05 -38.37 2.26
C ARG A 245 14.17 -39.89 2.30
N GLU A 246 13.46 -40.56 3.20
CA GLU A 246 13.43 -42.03 3.30
C GLU A 246 12.88 -42.67 2.00
N LEU A 247 11.79 -42.11 1.43
CA LEU A 247 11.22 -42.61 0.17
C LEU A 247 12.16 -42.40 -1.03
N ARG A 248 12.86 -41.26 -1.11
CA ARG A 248 13.87 -41.04 -2.17
C ARG A 248 15.09 -41.94 -2.00
N ALA A 249 15.48 -42.27 -0.77
CA ALA A 249 16.52 -43.25 -0.50
C ALA A 249 16.09 -44.65 -0.96
N ALA A 250 14.84 -45.05 -0.68
CA ALA A 250 14.26 -46.29 -1.22
C ALA A 250 14.24 -46.30 -2.76
N GLN A 251 13.87 -45.18 -3.37
CA GLN A 251 13.87 -45.02 -4.83
C GLN A 251 15.27 -45.16 -5.44
N ALA A 252 16.29 -44.58 -4.82
CA ALA A 252 17.68 -44.71 -5.27
C ALA A 252 18.19 -46.17 -5.25
N LEU A 253 17.74 -46.98 -4.28
CA LEU A 253 18.06 -48.41 -4.23
C LEU A 253 17.47 -49.20 -5.40
N LEU A 254 16.31 -48.79 -5.94
CA LEU A 254 15.72 -49.44 -7.12
C LEU A 254 16.52 -49.18 -8.41
N HIS A 255 17.30 -48.10 -8.46
CA HIS A 255 18.18 -47.77 -9.59
C HIS A 255 19.58 -48.40 -9.48
N THR A 256 19.84 -49.18 -8.43
CA THR A 256 21.13 -49.85 -8.23
C THR A 256 21.13 -51.19 -8.98
N ASP A 257 22.05 -51.36 -9.94
CA ASP A 257 22.13 -52.58 -10.75
C ASP A 257 22.31 -53.84 -9.90
N GLY A 258 21.48 -54.86 -10.15
CA GLY A 258 21.53 -56.14 -9.46
C GLY A 258 20.97 -56.16 -8.04
N TYR A 259 20.49 -55.02 -7.50
CA TYR A 259 19.91 -54.93 -6.16
C TYR A 259 18.54 -55.64 -6.04
N PHE A 260 17.80 -55.73 -7.16
CA PHE A 260 16.46 -56.27 -7.21
C PHE A 260 16.44 -57.69 -7.80
N GLY A 261 16.66 -58.71 -6.96
CA GLY A 261 16.84 -60.12 -7.38
C GLY A 261 15.57 -60.95 -7.58
N GLY A 262 14.37 -60.36 -7.58
CA GLY A 262 13.11 -61.07 -7.87
C GLY A 262 12.66 -62.10 -6.81
N GLY A 263 13.10 -61.99 -5.56
CA GLY A 263 12.70 -62.88 -4.47
C GLY A 263 11.26 -62.67 -3.97
N GLU A 264 10.81 -63.49 -3.00
CA GLU A 264 9.47 -63.41 -2.40
C GLU A 264 9.28 -62.21 -1.44
N SER A 265 10.36 -61.51 -1.06
CA SER A 265 10.34 -60.40 -0.10
C SER A 265 11.23 -59.23 -0.53
N TRP A 266 10.83 -58.02 -0.14
CA TRP A 266 11.62 -56.81 -0.38
C TRP A 266 12.99 -56.91 0.33
N PRO A 267 14.09 -56.41 -0.27
CA PRO A 267 15.37 -56.31 0.41
C PRO A 267 15.26 -55.57 1.75
N PRO A 268 15.99 -55.99 2.80
CA PRO A 268 15.81 -55.49 4.16
C PRO A 268 16.03 -53.98 4.28
N GLU A 269 17.00 -53.40 3.55
CA GLU A 269 17.23 -51.96 3.55
C GLU A 269 16.10 -51.18 2.87
N PHE A 270 15.55 -51.70 1.76
CA PHE A 270 14.41 -51.09 1.07
C PHE A 270 13.16 -51.11 1.95
N ALA A 271 12.86 -52.26 2.55
CA ALA A 271 11.76 -52.41 3.50
C ALA A 271 11.92 -51.48 4.71
N ALA A 272 13.14 -51.34 5.26
CA ALA A 272 13.43 -50.46 6.39
C ALA A 272 13.20 -48.98 6.07
N HIS A 273 13.51 -48.52 4.85
CA HIS A 273 13.20 -47.15 4.41
C HIS A 273 11.68 -46.92 4.30
N LEU A 274 10.93 -47.86 3.71
CA LEU A 274 9.46 -47.75 3.63
C LEU A 274 8.80 -47.78 5.02
N GLN A 275 9.26 -48.64 5.93
CA GLN A 275 8.75 -48.70 7.30
C GLN A 275 9.02 -47.41 8.07
N ARG A 276 10.24 -46.85 7.97
CA ARG A 276 10.57 -45.55 8.57
C ARG A 276 9.72 -44.42 8.00
N ALA A 277 9.51 -44.39 6.68
CA ALA A 277 8.63 -43.42 6.04
C ALA A 277 7.19 -43.53 6.55
N ALA A 278 6.64 -44.74 6.65
CA ALA A 278 5.30 -44.98 7.17
C ALA A 278 5.13 -44.55 8.64
N ALA A 279 6.14 -44.82 9.49
CA ALA A 279 6.13 -44.39 10.89
C ALA A 279 6.19 -42.86 11.06
N LEU A 280 6.98 -42.18 10.21
CA LEU A 280 7.05 -40.72 10.18
C LEU A 280 5.71 -40.10 9.73
N LEU A 281 5.06 -40.68 8.72
CA LEU A 281 3.73 -40.24 8.27
C LEU A 281 2.65 -40.52 9.32
N GLN A 282 2.71 -41.64 10.03
CA GLN A 282 1.82 -41.93 11.15
C GLN A 282 1.93 -40.86 12.25
N SER A 283 3.16 -40.44 12.58
CA SER A 283 3.39 -39.39 13.58
C SER A 283 2.94 -38.00 13.11
N ALA A 284 2.72 -37.83 11.80
CA ALA A 284 2.21 -36.60 11.19
C ALA A 284 0.69 -36.58 11.05
N ASP A 285 0.03 -37.74 11.13
CA ASP A 285 -1.42 -37.91 11.12
C ASP A 285 -1.97 -37.62 12.54
N GLN A 286 -2.85 -36.63 12.66
CA GLN A 286 -3.52 -36.27 13.92
C GLN A 286 -5.05 -36.35 13.78
N GLY A 287 -5.54 -37.19 12.86
CA GLY A 287 -6.95 -37.25 12.48
C GLY A 287 -7.90 -37.52 13.66
N GLU A 288 -7.55 -38.45 14.55
CA GLU A 288 -8.38 -38.81 15.72
C GLU A 288 -8.56 -37.64 16.68
N VAL A 289 -7.46 -36.98 17.07
CA VAL A 289 -7.47 -35.82 17.98
C VAL A 289 -8.29 -34.66 17.36
N LEU A 290 -8.15 -34.44 16.05
CA LEU A 290 -8.90 -33.41 15.34
C LEU A 290 -10.40 -33.73 15.26
N GLN A 291 -10.78 -35.00 15.07
CA GLN A 291 -12.17 -35.42 15.08
C GLN A 291 -12.83 -35.25 16.45
N GLU A 292 -12.12 -35.59 17.53
CA GLU A 292 -12.59 -35.36 18.91
C GLU A 292 -12.83 -33.86 19.15
N HIS A 293 -11.86 -33.02 18.78
CA HIS A 293 -11.98 -31.57 18.90
C HIS A 293 -13.14 -31.00 18.07
N ALA A 294 -13.35 -31.50 16.84
CA ALA A 294 -14.51 -31.14 16.01
C ALA A 294 -15.84 -31.50 16.69
N GLY A 295 -15.89 -32.64 17.38
CA GLY A 295 -17.02 -33.03 18.23
C GLY A 295 -17.32 -32.00 19.30
N SER A 296 -16.30 -31.60 20.07
CA SER A 296 -16.43 -30.58 21.12
C SER A 296 -16.92 -29.22 20.58
N LEU A 297 -16.41 -28.79 19.42
CA LEU A 297 -16.83 -27.53 18.78
C LEU A 297 -18.29 -27.58 18.31
N ARG A 298 -18.79 -28.73 17.85
CA ARG A 298 -20.21 -28.91 17.49
C ARG A 298 -21.11 -28.84 18.72
N THR A 299 -20.70 -29.46 19.82
CA THR A 299 -21.43 -29.35 21.10
C THR A 299 -21.47 -27.89 21.56
N LEU A 300 -20.35 -27.16 21.49
CA LEU A 300 -20.30 -25.74 21.83
C LEU A 300 -21.21 -24.89 20.94
N GLN A 301 -21.29 -25.19 19.62
CA GLN A 301 -22.19 -24.52 18.69
C GLN A 301 -23.65 -24.64 19.16
N SER A 302 -24.06 -25.85 19.54
CA SER A 302 -25.42 -26.13 19.98
C SER A 302 -25.76 -25.40 21.29
N SER A 303 -24.82 -25.36 22.24
CA SER A 303 -25.02 -24.62 23.50
C SER A 303 -25.08 -23.11 23.30
N LEU A 304 -24.23 -22.56 22.41
CA LEU A 304 -24.23 -21.13 22.10
C LEU A 304 -25.53 -20.72 21.39
N PHE A 305 -26.00 -21.52 20.43
CA PHE A 305 -27.26 -21.27 19.74
C PHE A 305 -28.44 -21.28 20.73
N ALA A 306 -28.51 -22.27 21.61
CA ALA A 306 -29.53 -22.33 22.66
C ALA A 306 -29.48 -21.11 23.58
N ALA A 307 -28.28 -20.65 23.99
CA ALA A 307 -28.11 -19.47 24.82
C ALA A 307 -28.52 -18.17 24.12
N VAL A 308 -28.26 -18.03 22.82
CA VAL A 308 -28.71 -16.90 21.99
C VAL A 308 -30.24 -16.89 21.93
N SER A 309 -30.86 -18.02 21.58
CA SER A 309 -32.32 -18.14 21.49
C SER A 309 -32.99 -17.80 22.82
N ALA A 310 -32.54 -18.38 23.93
CA ALA A 310 -33.08 -18.10 25.27
C ALA A 310 -32.95 -16.61 25.66
N SER A 311 -31.80 -15.99 25.33
CA SER A 311 -31.60 -14.56 25.63
C SER A 311 -32.48 -13.66 24.75
N GLN A 312 -32.70 -14.01 23.48
CA GLN A 312 -33.60 -13.26 22.58
C GLN A 312 -35.06 -13.40 22.96
N GLU A 313 -35.48 -14.58 23.40
CA GLU A 313 -36.82 -14.84 23.91
C GLU A 313 -37.11 -13.97 25.14
N ARG A 314 -36.17 -13.93 26.10
CA ARG A 314 -36.25 -13.05 27.27
C ARG A 314 -36.31 -11.57 26.89
N THR A 315 -35.56 -11.14 25.87
CA THR A 315 -35.64 -9.77 25.35
C THR A 315 -37.03 -9.45 24.79
N ARG A 316 -37.66 -10.40 24.08
CA ARG A 316 -39.03 -10.23 23.55
C ARG A 316 -40.04 -10.14 24.69
N GLU A 317 -40.00 -11.05 25.66
CA GLU A 317 -40.87 -11.03 26.84
C GLU A 317 -40.84 -9.68 27.56
N LEU A 318 -39.65 -9.12 27.78
CA LEU A 318 -39.47 -7.82 28.45
C LEU A 318 -39.90 -6.62 27.58
N SER A 319 -39.85 -6.77 26.25
CA SER A 319 -40.26 -5.73 25.30
C SER A 319 -41.78 -5.67 25.11
N ASP A 320 -42.47 -6.80 25.29
CA ASP A 320 -43.92 -6.94 25.15
C ASP A 320 -44.70 -6.52 26.42
N LEU A 321 -44.01 -6.11 27.49
CA LEU A 321 -44.65 -5.63 28.72
C LEU A 321 -45.44 -4.32 28.49
N PRO A 322 -46.66 -4.19 29.05
CA PRO A 322 -47.54 -3.05 28.81
C PRO A 322 -46.94 -1.73 29.33
N PRO A 323 -47.24 -0.56 28.71
CA PRO A 323 -46.59 0.72 29.02
C PRO A 323 -46.91 1.31 30.42
N ASN A 324 -47.83 0.72 31.18
CA ASN A 324 -48.29 1.20 32.50
C ASN A 324 -47.48 0.66 33.69
N VAL A 325 -46.18 0.39 33.52
CA VAL A 325 -45.29 -0.10 34.60
C VAL A 325 -44.79 1.06 35.47
N PRO A 326 -44.72 0.91 36.82
CA PRO A 326 -44.11 1.90 37.71
C PRO A 326 -42.70 2.33 37.30
N LEU A 327 -42.35 3.61 37.50
CA LEU A 327 -41.07 4.21 37.07
C LEU A 327 -39.81 3.47 37.57
N GLY A 328 -39.86 2.89 38.78
CA GLY A 328 -38.76 2.10 39.35
C GLY A 328 -38.52 0.81 38.55
N GLN A 329 -39.57 0.01 38.34
CA GLN A 329 -39.52 -1.21 37.53
C GLN A 329 -39.17 -0.93 36.06
N ARG A 330 -39.59 0.22 35.52
CA ARG A 330 -39.23 0.63 34.15
C ARG A 330 -37.72 0.84 33.98
N ARG A 331 -37.04 1.36 35.01
CA ARG A 331 -35.57 1.49 35.01
C ARG A 331 -34.89 0.13 35.10
N GLU A 332 -35.40 -0.78 35.91
CA GLU A 332 -34.88 -2.16 36.04
C GLU A 332 -35.04 -2.94 34.73
N ILE A 333 -36.22 -2.91 34.11
CA ILE A 333 -36.48 -3.55 32.81
C ILE A 333 -35.57 -2.96 31.73
N SER A 334 -35.39 -1.63 31.70
CA SER A 334 -34.48 -0.98 30.76
C SER A 334 -33.01 -1.40 30.96
N ALA A 335 -32.57 -1.53 32.22
CA ALA A 335 -31.23 -2.01 32.55
C ALA A 335 -31.04 -3.49 32.16
N GLU A 336 -32.04 -4.34 32.40
CA GLU A 336 -32.04 -5.77 32.03
C GLU A 336 -32.04 -5.95 30.51
N LEU A 337 -32.89 -5.23 29.78
CA LEU A 337 -32.88 -5.21 28.30
C LEU A 337 -31.51 -4.79 27.76
N SER A 338 -30.89 -3.77 28.37
CA SER A 338 -29.55 -3.32 27.98
C SER A 338 -28.47 -4.37 28.28
N ALA A 339 -28.61 -5.14 29.37
CA ALA A 339 -27.71 -6.25 29.70
C ALA A 339 -27.90 -7.45 28.75
N LEU A 340 -29.15 -7.84 28.45
CA LEU A 340 -29.49 -8.92 27.54
C LEU A 340 -29.05 -8.63 26.11
N ASN A 341 -29.29 -7.42 25.60
CA ASN A 341 -28.82 -7.02 24.27
C ASN A 341 -27.29 -7.11 24.16
N ARG A 342 -26.56 -6.71 25.20
CA ARG A 342 -25.09 -6.89 25.27
C ARG A 342 -24.69 -8.36 25.29
N LYS A 343 -25.40 -9.20 26.05
CA LYS A 343 -25.16 -10.64 26.12
C LYS A 343 -25.41 -11.32 24.77
N VAL A 344 -26.50 -10.99 24.08
CA VAL A 344 -26.81 -11.49 22.73
C VAL A 344 -25.68 -11.13 21.75
N LEU A 345 -25.22 -9.87 21.76
CA LEU A 345 -24.10 -9.45 20.92
C LEU A 345 -22.81 -10.23 21.24
N SER A 346 -22.51 -10.49 22.52
CA SER A 346 -21.36 -11.32 22.92
C SER A 346 -21.50 -12.76 22.44
N LEU A 347 -22.65 -13.40 22.67
CA LEU A 347 -22.89 -14.78 22.27
C LEU A 347 -22.87 -14.96 20.74
N GLN A 348 -23.36 -13.96 19.99
CA GLN A 348 -23.26 -13.95 18.53
C GLN A 348 -21.79 -13.87 18.06
N LYS A 349 -20.94 -13.09 18.74
CA LYS A 349 -19.49 -13.08 18.48
C LYS A 349 -18.87 -14.44 18.75
N ASP A 350 -19.21 -15.07 19.87
CA ASP A 350 -18.69 -16.40 20.22
C ASP A 350 -19.14 -17.47 19.22
N LEU A 351 -20.39 -17.40 18.74
CA LEU A 351 -20.92 -18.28 17.71
C LEU A 351 -20.12 -18.16 16.40
N GLN A 352 -19.81 -16.92 16.00
CA GLN A 352 -18.99 -16.65 14.82
C GLN A 352 -17.54 -17.12 15.01
N ALA A 353 -16.95 -16.93 16.20
CA ALA A 353 -15.62 -17.44 16.51
C ALA A 353 -15.57 -18.98 16.45
N ASN A 354 -16.59 -19.65 16.97
CA ASN A 354 -16.70 -21.11 16.93
C ASN A 354 -16.87 -21.64 15.50
N SER A 355 -17.66 -20.98 14.65
CA SER A 355 -17.79 -21.40 13.25
C SER A 355 -16.46 -21.31 12.50
N VAL A 356 -15.66 -20.28 12.75
CA VAL A 356 -14.31 -20.17 12.19
C VAL A 356 -13.41 -21.31 12.67
N LEU A 357 -13.45 -21.67 13.95
CA LEU A 357 -12.68 -22.80 14.49
C LEU A 357 -13.11 -24.14 13.88
N GLN A 358 -14.40 -24.35 13.63
CA GLN A 358 -14.89 -25.54 12.93
C GLN A 358 -14.37 -25.62 11.49
N ASP A 359 -14.33 -24.50 10.77
CA ASP A 359 -13.76 -24.41 9.42
C ASP A 359 -12.25 -24.68 9.39
N ILE A 360 -11.53 -24.30 10.45
CA ILE A 360 -10.10 -24.63 10.61
C ILE A 360 -9.96 -26.13 10.84
N CYS A 361 -10.70 -26.69 11.80
CA CYS A 361 -10.62 -28.09 12.16
C CYS A 361 -10.98 -29.01 10.98
N SER A 362 -12.03 -28.69 10.22
CA SER A 362 -12.44 -29.45 9.04
C SER A 362 -11.35 -29.50 7.96
N ARG A 363 -10.64 -28.38 7.72
CA ARG A 363 -9.50 -28.32 6.80
C ARG A 363 -8.33 -29.17 7.29
N GLU A 364 -8.02 -29.13 8.59
CA GLU A 364 -6.94 -29.96 9.16
C GLU A 364 -7.26 -31.46 9.08
N ILE A 365 -8.52 -31.85 9.28
CA ILE A 365 -8.97 -33.24 9.11
C ILE A 365 -8.73 -33.71 7.67
N GLU A 366 -9.07 -32.90 6.67
CA GLU A 366 -8.83 -33.24 5.26
C GLU A 366 -7.33 -33.40 4.94
N LEU A 367 -6.48 -32.53 5.50
CA LEU A 367 -5.02 -32.67 5.37
C LEU A 367 -4.53 -33.95 6.05
N SER A 368 -5.06 -34.31 7.22
CA SER A 368 -4.73 -35.56 7.91
C SER A 368 -5.13 -36.77 7.08
N ARG A 369 -6.29 -36.71 6.42
CA ARG A 369 -6.75 -37.77 5.50
C ARG A 369 -5.78 -37.98 4.34
N LEU A 370 -5.23 -36.91 3.76
CA LEU A 370 -4.22 -37.01 2.70
C LEU A 370 -2.91 -37.65 3.20
N VAL A 371 -2.47 -37.31 4.42
CA VAL A 371 -1.30 -37.94 5.06
C VAL A 371 -1.54 -39.43 5.28
N SER A 372 -2.73 -39.78 5.77
CA SER A 372 -3.14 -41.17 6.00
C SER A 372 -3.22 -41.97 4.70
N ALA A 373 -3.73 -41.37 3.62
CA ALA A 373 -3.76 -41.98 2.29
C ALA A 373 -2.35 -42.25 1.74
N ALA A 374 -1.44 -41.27 1.84
CA ALA A 374 -0.04 -41.45 1.43
C ALA A 374 0.65 -42.56 2.25
N ARG A 375 0.38 -42.63 3.57
CA ARG A 375 0.86 -43.73 4.42
C ARG A 375 0.31 -45.07 3.99
N ALA A 376 -0.98 -45.15 3.67
CA ALA A 376 -1.63 -46.38 3.22
C ALA A 376 -1.00 -46.89 1.91
N GLU A 377 -0.68 -46.01 0.96
CA GLU A 377 0.02 -46.39 -0.28
C GLU A 377 1.44 -46.91 -0.03
N VAL A 378 2.19 -46.31 0.91
CA VAL A 378 3.51 -46.82 1.31
C VAL A 378 3.40 -48.22 1.93
N LEU A 379 2.41 -48.44 2.79
CA LEU A 379 2.16 -49.75 3.40
C LEU A 379 1.67 -50.77 2.37
N ALA A 380 0.84 -50.36 1.40
CA ALA A 380 0.38 -51.21 0.31
C ALA A 380 1.56 -51.66 -0.56
N LEU A 381 2.51 -50.77 -0.88
CA LEU A 381 3.73 -51.13 -1.59
C LEU A 381 4.58 -52.13 -0.78
N LEU A 382 4.73 -51.89 0.53
CA LEU A 382 5.46 -52.80 1.42
C LEU A 382 4.83 -54.20 1.48
N ALA A 383 3.50 -54.28 1.52
CA ALA A 383 2.72 -55.52 1.61
C ALA A 383 2.44 -56.19 0.25
N CYS A 384 2.71 -55.52 -0.87
CA CYS A 384 2.38 -56.00 -2.22
C CYS A 384 3.02 -57.36 -2.51
N ARG A 385 2.21 -58.36 -2.88
CA ARG A 385 2.68 -59.69 -3.32
C ARG A 385 1.83 -60.18 -4.51
N PRO A 386 2.43 -60.74 -5.58
CA PRO A 386 3.87 -60.86 -5.85
C PRO A 386 4.55 -59.48 -6.03
N LEU A 387 5.88 -59.41 -5.85
CA LEU A 387 6.60 -58.14 -5.91
C LEU A 387 6.54 -57.54 -7.32
N PRO A 388 6.24 -56.23 -7.47
CA PRO A 388 6.27 -55.56 -8.76
C PRO A 388 7.72 -55.44 -9.28
N ALA A 389 7.86 -55.31 -10.61
CA ALA A 389 9.15 -55.00 -11.22
C ALA A 389 9.69 -53.65 -10.70
N ALA A 390 11.02 -53.50 -10.65
CA ALA A 390 11.67 -52.29 -10.12
C ALA A 390 11.16 -50.99 -10.78
N ALA A 391 10.90 -51.00 -12.10
CA ALA A 391 10.34 -49.85 -12.82
C ALA A 391 8.90 -49.50 -12.38
N ALA A 392 8.06 -50.49 -12.08
CA ALA A 392 6.71 -50.26 -11.58
C ALA A 392 6.72 -49.77 -10.13
N ALA A 393 7.61 -50.31 -9.30
CA ALA A 393 7.82 -49.83 -7.93
C ALA A 393 8.34 -48.38 -7.90
N ASP A 394 9.25 -48.03 -8.82
CA ASP A 394 9.74 -46.66 -9.01
C ASP A 394 8.61 -45.71 -9.42
N GLN A 395 7.76 -46.12 -10.36
CA GLN A 395 6.58 -45.33 -10.76
C GLN A 395 5.60 -45.13 -9.58
N THR A 396 5.37 -46.16 -8.77
CA THR A 396 4.53 -46.05 -7.56
C THR A 396 5.14 -45.10 -6.53
N LEU A 397 6.44 -45.21 -6.25
CA LEU A 397 7.16 -44.28 -5.35
C LEU A 397 7.13 -42.85 -5.86
N GLY A 398 7.32 -42.64 -7.17
CA GLY A 398 7.17 -41.35 -7.83
C GLY A 398 5.76 -40.78 -7.66
N GLY A 399 4.72 -41.63 -7.78
CA GLY A 399 3.33 -41.28 -7.52
C GLY A 399 3.09 -40.82 -6.09
N ILE A 400 3.58 -41.58 -5.09
CA ILE A 400 3.48 -41.24 -3.67
C ILE A 400 4.21 -39.91 -3.39
N LEU A 401 5.43 -39.75 -3.89
CA LEU A 401 6.20 -38.51 -3.74
C LEU A 401 5.51 -37.31 -4.40
N ALA A 402 4.79 -37.52 -5.51
CA ALA A 402 4.00 -36.46 -6.15
C ALA A 402 2.85 -35.98 -5.25
N GLN A 403 2.27 -36.85 -4.41
CA GLN A 403 1.22 -36.48 -3.45
C GLN A 403 1.72 -35.58 -2.32
N PHE A 404 3.03 -35.54 -2.04
CA PHE A 404 3.61 -34.67 -1.00
C PHE A 404 3.51 -33.18 -1.36
N SER A 405 3.12 -32.87 -2.60
CA SER A 405 2.71 -31.51 -3.00
C SER A 405 1.31 -31.14 -2.52
N ARG A 406 0.43 -32.11 -2.22
CA ARG A 406 -0.96 -31.89 -1.84
C ARG A 406 -1.14 -31.54 -0.35
N PHE A 407 -0.21 -31.93 0.51
CA PHE A 407 -0.18 -31.59 1.93
C PHE A 407 1.16 -30.92 2.32
N ASP A 408 1.27 -30.38 3.54
CA ASP A 408 2.45 -29.64 4.01
C ASP A 408 3.70 -30.56 4.19
N ALA A 409 4.20 -31.23 3.16
CA ALA A 409 5.38 -32.10 3.20
C ALA A 409 6.53 -31.66 2.29
N SER A 410 6.33 -30.57 1.53
CA SER A 410 7.36 -29.96 0.68
C SER A 410 7.53 -28.47 0.99
N LEU A 411 8.76 -27.96 0.86
CA LEU A 411 9.07 -26.54 1.08
C LEU A 411 8.32 -25.64 0.10
N ARG A 412 8.20 -26.06 -1.17
CA ARG A 412 7.45 -25.32 -2.19
C ARG A 412 6.00 -25.14 -1.77
N ARG A 413 5.30 -26.24 -1.41
CA ARG A 413 3.92 -26.19 -0.93
C ARG A 413 3.80 -25.31 0.32
N TYR A 414 4.73 -25.48 1.26
CA TYR A 414 4.70 -24.79 2.55
C TYR A 414 4.99 -23.28 2.47
N PHE A 415 5.79 -22.81 1.51
CA PHE A 415 6.09 -21.38 1.38
C PHE A 415 5.30 -20.69 0.29
N MET A 416 5.02 -21.36 -0.83
CA MET A 416 4.49 -20.74 -2.05
C MET A 416 3.14 -21.29 -2.49
N GLY A 417 2.70 -22.45 -1.98
CA GLY A 417 1.49 -23.10 -2.46
C GLY A 417 1.53 -23.53 -3.93
N GLU A 418 0.34 -23.75 -4.48
CA GLU A 418 0.13 -24.01 -5.91
C GLU A 418 -0.28 -22.74 -6.67
N VAL A 419 0.35 -21.61 -6.36
CA VAL A 419 0.11 -20.34 -7.05
C VAL A 419 0.49 -20.50 -8.54
N PRO A 420 -0.40 -20.14 -9.49
CA PRO A 420 -0.10 -20.20 -10.92
C PRO A 420 0.78 -19.01 -11.34
N TRP A 421 2.06 -19.04 -10.95
CA TRP A 421 3.03 -17.95 -11.22
C TRP A 421 3.11 -17.59 -12.71
N GLY A 422 2.89 -18.56 -13.61
CA GLY A 422 2.87 -18.35 -15.06
C GLY A 422 1.85 -17.30 -15.52
N HIS A 423 0.73 -17.11 -14.80
CA HIS A 423 -0.26 -16.07 -15.11
C HIS A 423 0.29 -14.66 -14.87
N TRP A 424 1.29 -14.52 -14.01
CA TRP A 424 1.80 -13.23 -13.53
C TRP A 424 3.17 -12.86 -14.11
N VAL A 425 3.95 -13.81 -14.64
CA VAL A 425 5.29 -13.54 -15.18
C VAL A 425 5.26 -12.41 -16.22
N ARG A 426 4.37 -12.49 -17.22
CA ARG A 426 4.28 -11.47 -18.28
C ARG A 426 3.81 -10.10 -17.76
N PRO A 427 2.69 -10.00 -17.02
CA PRO A 427 2.27 -8.72 -16.43
C PRO A 427 3.32 -8.10 -15.53
N LEU A 428 3.91 -8.88 -14.62
CA LEU A 428 4.90 -8.38 -13.66
C LEU A 428 6.19 -7.95 -14.35
N PHE A 429 6.63 -8.62 -15.40
CA PHE A 429 7.79 -8.19 -16.18
C PHE A 429 7.55 -6.84 -16.86
N ASN A 430 6.42 -6.70 -17.55
CA ASN A 430 6.08 -5.47 -18.27
C ASN A 430 5.88 -4.27 -17.33
N TRP A 431 5.17 -4.48 -16.22
CA TRP A 431 5.04 -3.46 -15.18
C TRP A 431 6.36 -3.19 -14.47
N GLY A 432 7.15 -4.22 -14.20
CA GLY A 432 8.48 -4.09 -13.60
C GLY A 432 9.38 -3.18 -14.42
N LEU A 433 9.34 -3.28 -15.75
CA LEU A 433 10.09 -2.40 -16.64
C LEU A 433 9.66 -0.93 -16.50
N LEU A 434 8.35 -0.64 -16.48
CA LEU A 434 7.84 0.71 -16.25
C LEU A 434 8.26 1.24 -14.88
N ILE A 435 8.06 0.44 -13.82
CA ILE A 435 8.33 0.83 -12.43
C ILE A 435 9.82 1.12 -12.22
N VAL A 436 10.70 0.24 -12.70
CA VAL A 436 12.15 0.42 -12.60
C VAL A 436 12.57 1.69 -13.34
N CYS A 437 12.03 1.95 -14.54
CA CYS A 437 12.30 3.20 -15.27
C CYS A 437 11.82 4.44 -14.50
N SER A 438 10.59 4.43 -13.99
CA SER A 438 10.04 5.53 -13.18
C SER A 438 10.88 5.80 -11.93
N TYR A 439 11.36 4.75 -11.27
CA TYR A 439 12.19 4.89 -10.08
C TYR A 439 13.61 5.35 -10.43
N LEU A 440 14.19 4.91 -11.54
CA LEU A 440 15.46 5.44 -12.03
C LEU A 440 15.36 6.95 -12.30
N VAL A 441 14.27 7.42 -12.92
CA VAL A 441 14.00 8.86 -13.10
C VAL A 441 13.97 9.56 -11.75
N LEU A 442 13.15 9.10 -10.81
CA LEU A 442 12.98 9.77 -9.50
C LEU A 442 14.26 9.75 -8.66
N MET A 443 15.00 8.65 -8.66
CA MET A 443 16.25 8.51 -7.89
C MET A 443 17.35 9.39 -8.45
N SER A 444 17.57 9.32 -9.76
CA SER A 444 18.57 10.16 -10.43
C SER A 444 18.22 11.65 -10.29
N PHE A 445 16.94 11.99 -10.44
CA PHE A 445 16.46 13.36 -10.23
C PHE A 445 16.75 13.87 -8.82
N ASN A 446 16.54 13.04 -7.79
CA ASN A 446 16.86 13.41 -6.40
C ASN A 446 18.34 13.74 -6.22
N VAL A 447 19.25 12.96 -6.81
CA VAL A 447 20.70 13.25 -6.76
C VAL A 447 21.01 14.61 -7.41
N LEU A 448 20.39 14.91 -8.56
CA LEU A 448 20.62 16.13 -9.32
C LEU A 448 20.11 17.40 -8.61
N ILE A 449 18.96 17.33 -7.95
CA ILE A 449 18.40 18.46 -7.20
C ILE A 449 19.03 18.61 -5.81
N PHE A 450 19.54 17.53 -5.22
CA PHE A 450 20.06 17.52 -3.86
C PHE A 450 21.14 18.58 -3.65
N ARG A 451 22.08 18.73 -4.58
CA ARG A 451 23.13 19.76 -4.50
C ARG A 451 22.57 21.18 -4.49
N GLN A 452 21.53 21.46 -5.29
CA GLN A 452 20.89 22.78 -5.28
C GLN A 452 20.29 23.06 -3.91
N TRP A 453 19.54 22.10 -3.39
CA TRP A 453 18.74 22.26 -2.19
C TRP A 453 19.57 22.26 -0.91
N HIS A 454 20.56 21.38 -0.83
CA HIS A 454 21.44 21.27 0.33
C HIS A 454 22.49 22.38 0.36
N ASN A 455 23.25 22.57 -0.73
CA ASN A 455 24.43 23.45 -0.69
C ASN A 455 24.09 24.92 -0.94
N HIS A 456 23.21 25.20 -1.92
CA HIS A 456 22.89 26.58 -2.32
C HIS A 456 21.70 27.13 -1.53
N GLU A 457 20.64 26.34 -1.36
CA GLU A 457 19.42 26.77 -0.67
C GLU A 457 19.39 26.41 0.83
N LYS A 458 20.36 25.61 1.31
CA LYS A 458 20.53 25.25 2.73
C LYS A 458 19.25 24.74 3.40
N LEU A 459 18.58 23.80 2.74
CA LEU A 459 17.46 23.09 3.33
C LEU A 459 17.86 22.32 4.60
N ILE A 460 16.92 22.25 5.56
CA ILE A 460 17.15 21.69 6.90
C ILE A 460 16.90 20.19 6.99
N PHE A 461 15.99 19.63 6.17
CA PHE A 461 15.62 18.20 6.18
C PHE A 461 15.20 17.67 7.57
N PRO A 462 14.08 18.17 8.14
CA PRO A 462 13.65 17.80 9.51
C PRO A 462 13.42 16.29 9.71
N LEU A 463 12.97 15.58 8.67
CA LEU A 463 12.74 14.14 8.73
C LEU A 463 14.03 13.31 8.68
N ALA A 464 15.14 13.88 8.16
CA ALA A 464 16.47 13.31 8.28
C ALA A 464 17.08 13.60 9.67
N GLU A 465 16.87 14.81 10.20
CA GLU A 465 17.38 15.20 11.53
C GLU A 465 16.75 14.34 12.66
N LEU A 466 15.47 13.97 12.53
CA LEU A 466 14.76 13.18 13.53
C LEU A 466 15.44 11.83 13.90
N PRO A 467 15.69 10.90 12.95
CA PRO A 467 16.38 9.64 13.26
C PRO A 467 17.82 9.84 13.72
N GLU A 468 18.52 10.88 13.24
CA GLU A 468 19.87 11.21 13.70
C GLU A 468 19.90 11.61 15.18
N LEU A 469 18.95 12.46 15.60
CA LEU A 469 18.81 12.86 17.01
C LEU A 469 18.41 11.70 17.93
N ILE A 470 17.63 10.74 17.42
CA ILE A 470 17.29 9.52 18.16
C ILE A 470 18.52 8.62 18.30
N ALA A 471 19.32 8.48 17.24
CA ALA A 471 20.49 7.61 17.20
C ALA A 471 21.76 8.19 17.83
N ASP A 472 21.76 9.48 18.18
CA ASP A 472 22.93 10.15 18.76
C ASP A 472 23.23 9.65 20.18
N THR A 473 24.26 8.81 20.28
CA THR A 473 24.78 8.33 21.57
C THR A 473 25.77 9.28 22.23
N GLY A 474 26.12 10.39 21.59
CA GLY A 474 27.16 11.32 22.02
C GLY A 474 28.57 10.71 21.90
N SER A 475 29.56 11.57 21.61
CA SER A 475 30.96 11.17 21.39
C SER A 475 31.73 10.74 22.67
N GLN A 476 31.05 10.52 23.80
CA GLN A 476 31.70 10.17 25.07
C GLN A 476 31.84 8.64 25.22
N PRO A 477 33.09 8.11 25.29
CA PRO A 477 33.31 6.69 25.53
C PRO A 477 32.78 6.31 26.93
N GLY A 478 31.94 5.27 26.99
CA GLY A 478 31.42 4.70 28.25
C GLY A 478 29.94 4.93 28.55
N ARG A 479 29.24 5.83 27.85
CA ARG A 479 27.77 5.97 28.04
C ARG A 479 27.02 4.81 27.39
N VAL A 480 26.15 4.17 28.18
CA VAL A 480 25.31 3.05 27.72
C VAL A 480 24.05 3.55 27.02
N PHE A 481 23.46 4.66 27.48
CA PHE A 481 22.21 5.23 26.95
C PHE A 481 22.44 6.49 26.10
N PRO A 482 21.56 6.77 25.12
CA PRO A 482 21.55 7.99 24.31
C PRO A 482 21.41 9.29 25.10
N LEU A 483 21.91 10.40 24.54
CA LEU A 483 21.78 11.73 25.14
C LEU A 483 20.33 12.17 25.31
N LEU A 484 19.46 11.80 24.37
CA LEU A 484 18.04 12.16 24.39
C LEU A 484 17.33 11.63 25.64
N MET A 485 17.68 10.43 26.11
CA MET A 485 17.06 9.79 27.27
C MET A 485 17.44 10.45 28.61
N SER A 486 18.53 11.23 28.63
CA SER A 486 18.94 11.99 29.82
C SER A 486 18.10 13.26 30.04
N ASN A 487 17.31 13.67 29.05
CA ASN A 487 16.44 14.84 29.16
C ASN A 487 15.11 14.45 29.81
N SER A 488 14.78 15.01 30.98
CA SER A 488 13.52 14.73 31.68
C SER A 488 12.29 15.17 30.88
N LEU A 489 12.38 16.29 30.13
CA LEU A 489 11.28 16.78 29.31
C LEU A 489 10.93 15.83 28.16
N PHE A 490 11.89 15.03 27.68
CA PHE A 490 11.63 13.98 26.69
C PHE A 490 10.61 12.97 27.22
N TRP A 491 10.80 12.47 28.43
CA TRP A 491 9.89 11.51 29.05
C TRP A 491 8.51 12.12 29.33
N VAL A 492 8.44 13.41 29.67
CA VAL A 492 7.14 14.12 29.80
C VAL A 492 6.39 14.13 28.46
N GLY A 493 7.09 14.37 27.35
CA GLY A 493 6.49 14.28 26.01
C GLY A 493 6.04 12.87 25.65
N VAL A 494 6.84 11.86 25.96
CA VAL A 494 6.48 10.45 25.78
C VAL A 494 5.22 10.11 26.58
N LEU A 495 5.19 10.45 27.86
CA LEU A 495 4.06 10.17 28.75
C LEU A 495 2.79 10.89 28.32
N LEU A 496 2.87 12.14 27.83
CA LEU A 496 1.71 12.89 27.38
C LEU A 496 1.05 12.24 26.16
N SER A 497 1.84 11.98 25.11
CA SER A 497 1.34 11.36 23.88
C SER A 497 0.93 9.90 24.11
N ALA A 498 1.78 9.11 24.78
CA ALA A 498 1.51 7.71 25.06
C ALA A 498 0.35 7.51 26.05
N GLY A 499 0.19 8.40 27.02
CA GLY A 499 -0.91 8.36 27.99
C GLY A 499 -2.26 8.64 27.32
N VAL A 500 -2.36 9.71 26.51
CA VAL A 500 -3.60 10.06 25.81
C VAL A 500 -3.97 9.00 24.78
N MET A 501 -3.02 8.55 23.97
CA MET A 501 -3.30 7.52 22.96
C MET A 501 -3.46 6.13 23.56
N GLY A 502 -2.74 5.83 24.65
CA GLY A 502 -2.86 4.59 25.41
C GLY A 502 -4.23 4.48 26.09
N TRP A 503 -4.80 5.58 26.57
CA TRP A 503 -6.18 5.62 27.03
C TRP A 503 -7.15 5.22 25.92
N ASN A 504 -7.03 5.83 24.74
CA ASN A 504 -7.86 5.46 23.58
C ASN A 504 -7.66 3.99 23.16
N LEU A 505 -6.44 3.47 23.29
CA LEU A 505 -6.13 2.06 23.02
C LEU A 505 -6.86 1.13 23.98
N LEU A 506 -6.87 1.46 25.27
CA LEU A 506 -7.61 0.71 26.29
C LEU A 506 -9.11 0.75 26.01
N CYS A 507 -9.68 1.92 25.71
CA CYS A 507 -11.10 2.05 25.34
C CYS A 507 -11.45 1.19 24.12
N ASN A 508 -10.65 1.25 23.05
CA ASN A 508 -10.91 0.52 21.80
C ASN A 508 -10.67 -0.99 21.93
N SER A 509 -9.82 -1.40 22.88
CA SER A 509 -9.59 -2.82 23.19
C SER A 509 -10.82 -3.51 23.80
N GLU A 510 -11.81 -2.75 24.31
CA GLU A 510 -12.96 -3.26 25.06
C GLU A 510 -12.59 -4.05 26.34
N SER A 511 -11.33 -4.00 26.79
CA SER A 511 -10.87 -4.71 27.99
C SER A 511 -11.55 -4.21 29.27
N VAL A 512 -11.98 -2.94 29.28
CA VAL A 512 -12.72 -2.33 30.39
C VAL A 512 -14.02 -1.73 29.84
N PRO A 513 -15.20 -2.25 30.23
CA PRO A 513 -16.48 -1.76 29.73
C PRO A 513 -16.80 -0.36 30.27
N GLY A 514 -17.44 0.47 29.44
CA GLY A 514 -17.93 1.80 29.83
C GLY A 514 -16.94 2.95 29.65
N LEU A 515 -15.70 2.68 29.21
CA LEU A 515 -14.75 3.74 28.89
C LEU A 515 -15.05 4.40 27.55
N THR A 516 -14.97 5.73 27.51
CA THR A 516 -15.10 6.52 26.28
C THR A 516 -13.72 7.00 25.82
N ALA A 517 -13.44 6.81 24.53
CA ALA A 517 -12.22 7.32 23.91
C ALA A 517 -12.27 8.85 23.83
N LEU A 518 -11.11 9.49 23.99
CA LEU A 518 -10.95 10.93 23.79
C LEU A 518 -11.02 11.25 22.30
N ASP A 519 -11.90 12.20 21.95
CA ASP A 519 -12.06 12.70 20.59
C ASP A 519 -10.90 13.63 20.20
N LEU A 520 -9.94 13.07 19.44
CA LEU A 520 -8.79 13.81 18.90
C LEU A 520 -9.08 14.44 17.54
N VAL A 521 -10.28 14.26 16.97
CA VAL A 521 -10.70 14.78 15.66
C VAL A 521 -12.02 15.53 15.81
N LYS A 522 -11.94 16.76 16.32
CA LYS A 522 -13.12 17.56 16.62
C LYS A 522 -13.67 18.22 15.35
N SER A 523 -14.81 17.72 14.85
CA SER A 523 -15.55 18.34 13.75
C SER A 523 -16.21 19.66 14.19
N TRP A 524 -16.12 20.70 13.36
CA TRP A 524 -16.75 21.99 13.64
C TRP A 524 -18.23 22.03 13.24
N ASN A 525 -18.71 21.06 12.45
CA ASN A 525 -20.06 21.06 11.87
C ASN A 525 -21.17 21.39 12.87
N PRO A 526 -21.24 20.79 14.08
CA PRO A 526 -22.32 21.08 15.03
C PRO A 526 -22.36 22.53 15.50
N PHE A 527 -21.23 23.24 15.44
CA PHE A 527 -21.08 24.60 15.95
C PHE A 527 -21.28 25.66 14.86
N VAL A 528 -21.04 25.30 13.58
CA VAL A 528 -21.05 26.26 12.47
C VAL A 528 -22.26 26.13 11.56
N ALA A 529 -23.01 25.02 11.61
CA ALA A 529 -24.09 24.73 10.65
C ALA A 529 -25.15 25.82 10.55
N ASN A 530 -25.52 26.41 11.70
CA ASN A 530 -26.62 27.38 11.80
C ASN A 530 -26.12 28.84 11.96
N GLY A 531 -24.83 29.11 11.71
CA GLY A 531 -24.23 30.43 11.95
C GLY A 531 -23.64 31.09 10.70
N MET A 532 -23.00 32.25 10.90
CA MET A 532 -22.26 32.97 9.84
C MET A 532 -21.11 32.13 9.24
N PHE A 533 -20.68 31.09 9.94
CA PHE A 533 -19.62 30.17 9.49
C PHE A 533 -20.15 28.93 8.77
N LYS A 534 -21.43 28.88 8.37
CA LYS A 534 -22.03 27.73 7.66
C LYS A 534 -21.26 27.29 6.41
N GLY A 535 -20.50 28.21 5.80
CA GLY A 535 -19.63 27.91 4.67
C GLY A 535 -18.56 26.84 4.98
N LEU A 536 -18.15 26.71 6.25
CA LEU A 536 -17.14 25.74 6.71
C LEU A 536 -17.71 24.35 7.00
N VAL A 537 -19.03 24.14 6.90
CA VAL A 537 -19.63 22.81 7.07
C VAL A 537 -19.01 21.85 6.07
N GLY A 538 -18.46 20.74 6.57
CA GLY A 538 -17.76 19.72 5.78
C GLY A 538 -16.26 19.98 5.56
N ALA A 539 -15.75 21.16 5.90
CA ALA A 539 -14.34 21.53 5.74
C ALA A 539 -13.62 21.83 7.08
N GLY A 540 -14.33 22.36 8.07
CA GLY A 540 -13.76 22.75 9.36
C GLY A 540 -13.63 21.58 10.35
N ARG A 541 -12.40 21.25 10.72
CA ARG A 541 -12.10 20.33 11.84
C ARG A 541 -10.77 20.68 12.51
N SER A 542 -10.67 20.35 13.80
CA SER A 542 -9.44 20.43 14.59
C SER A 542 -8.97 19.03 14.96
N SER A 543 -7.84 18.59 14.39
CA SER A 543 -7.25 17.29 14.69
C SER A 543 -5.92 17.43 15.43
N ILE A 544 -5.71 16.59 16.44
CA ILE A 544 -4.49 16.53 17.25
C ILE A 544 -3.66 15.31 16.84
N PHE A 545 -2.50 15.56 16.25
CA PHE A 545 -1.46 14.59 15.95
C PHE A 545 -0.19 15.02 16.67
N PHE A 546 0.23 14.26 17.69
CA PHE A 546 1.39 14.60 18.51
C PHE A 546 2.67 14.66 17.68
N THR A 547 2.77 13.81 16.66
CA THR A 547 3.86 13.73 15.70
C THR A 547 3.95 15.01 14.86
N LEU A 548 2.82 15.54 14.37
CA LEU A 548 2.82 16.79 13.60
C LEU A 548 3.12 18.01 14.47
N ILE A 549 2.65 18.01 15.72
CA ILE A 549 3.00 19.06 16.69
C ILE A 549 4.53 19.05 16.91
N GLY A 550 5.11 17.87 17.11
CA GLY A 550 6.55 17.69 17.28
C GLY A 550 7.36 18.13 16.07
N LEU A 551 6.97 17.70 14.86
CA LEU A 551 7.66 18.06 13.62
C LEU A 551 7.56 19.56 13.32
N SER A 552 6.38 20.17 13.51
CA SER A 552 6.17 21.60 13.31
C SER A 552 7.09 22.46 14.21
N PHE A 553 7.44 21.96 15.40
CA PHE A 553 8.44 22.58 16.27
C PHE A 553 9.88 22.47 15.72
N LEU A 554 10.22 21.41 14.99
CA LEU A 554 11.54 21.23 14.38
C LEU A 554 11.73 22.10 13.12
N ILE A 555 10.71 22.18 12.26
CA ILE A 555 10.73 22.96 11.00
C ILE A 555 10.85 24.48 11.25
N PRO A 556 11.53 25.28 10.38
CA PRO A 556 11.62 26.73 10.52
C PRO A 556 10.28 27.44 10.75
N LYS A 557 10.28 28.43 11.66
CA LYS A 557 9.08 29.19 12.06
C LYS A 557 8.31 29.80 10.88
N LYS A 558 8.99 30.26 9.83
CA LYS A 558 8.36 30.83 8.62
C LYS A 558 7.68 29.78 7.74
N VAL A 559 8.27 28.58 7.67
CA VAL A 559 7.71 27.46 6.90
C VAL A 559 6.49 26.92 7.64
N SER A 560 6.60 26.60 8.93
CA SER A 560 5.45 26.12 9.72
C SER A 560 4.32 27.15 9.81
N PHE A 561 4.62 28.45 9.88
CA PHE A 561 3.61 29.51 9.77
C PHE A 561 2.80 29.40 8.48
N SER A 562 3.48 29.28 7.33
CA SER A 562 2.82 29.23 6.02
C SER A 562 1.86 28.05 5.87
N LEU A 563 2.22 26.89 6.43
CA LEU A 563 1.46 25.64 6.24
C LEU A 563 0.03 25.76 6.79
N TRP A 564 -0.14 26.34 7.99
CA TRP A 564 -1.46 26.56 8.57
C TRP A 564 -2.11 27.86 8.08
N PHE A 565 -1.32 28.91 7.80
CA PHE A 565 -1.83 30.22 7.36
C PHE A 565 -2.63 30.12 6.05
N PHE A 566 -2.09 29.44 5.02
CA PHE A 566 -2.80 29.30 3.74
C PHE A 566 -4.06 28.44 3.85
N GLN A 567 -4.11 27.49 4.80
CA GLN A 567 -5.34 26.76 5.10
C GLN A 567 -6.42 27.69 5.67
N VAL A 568 -6.07 28.56 6.62
CA VAL A 568 -6.99 29.55 7.17
C VAL A 568 -7.42 30.56 6.11
N LEU A 569 -6.51 30.99 5.24
CA LEU A 569 -6.83 31.85 4.11
C LEU A 569 -7.85 31.19 3.16
N TYR A 570 -7.72 29.88 2.92
CA TYR A 570 -8.72 29.12 2.18
C TYR A 570 -10.08 29.10 2.90
N PHE A 571 -10.13 28.94 4.22
CA PHE A 571 -11.39 29.01 4.98
C PHE A 571 -12.06 30.37 4.83
N ILE A 572 -11.29 31.46 4.87
CA ILE A 572 -11.79 32.82 4.62
C ILE A 572 -12.33 32.93 3.18
N LEU A 573 -11.58 32.46 2.18
CA LEU A 573 -12.00 32.50 0.78
C LEU A 573 -13.29 31.69 0.55
N LEU A 574 -13.42 30.53 1.19
CA LEU A 574 -14.62 29.71 1.14
C LEU A 574 -15.84 30.44 1.74
N LEU A 575 -15.66 31.09 2.89
CA LEU A 575 -16.70 31.90 3.52
C LEU A 575 -17.13 33.07 2.64
N LEU A 576 -16.18 33.75 1.99
CA LEU A 576 -16.47 34.84 1.04
C LEU A 576 -17.26 34.33 -0.16
N LEU A 577 -16.87 33.21 -0.77
CA LEU A 577 -17.60 32.64 -1.90
C LEU A 577 -19.03 32.23 -1.54
N VAL A 578 -19.22 31.66 -0.35
CA VAL A 578 -20.55 31.34 0.18
C VAL A 578 -21.36 32.60 0.48
N ALA A 579 -20.73 33.64 1.04
CA ALA A 579 -21.37 34.93 1.30
C ALA A 579 -21.80 35.66 0.02
N PHE A 580 -21.03 35.55 -1.07
CA PHE A 580 -21.39 36.07 -2.39
C PHE A 580 -22.38 35.19 -3.16
N GLY A 581 -22.84 34.07 -2.59
CA GLY A 581 -23.88 33.23 -3.19
C GLY A 581 -23.38 32.20 -4.22
N PHE A 582 -22.07 31.96 -4.35
CA PHE A 582 -21.53 30.94 -5.27
C PHE A 582 -21.72 29.49 -4.77
N GLY A 583 -22.23 29.30 -3.54
CA GLY A 583 -22.48 28.00 -2.95
C GLY A 583 -23.07 28.12 -1.54
N GLN A 584 -23.47 26.99 -0.94
CA GLN A 584 -24.02 26.97 0.41
C GLN A 584 -22.96 26.64 1.47
N ASN A 585 -22.04 25.74 1.15
CA ASN A 585 -20.95 25.30 2.02
C ASN A 585 -19.83 24.62 1.19
N ALA A 586 -18.88 23.98 1.88
CA ALA A 586 -17.76 23.29 1.24
C ALA A 586 -18.19 22.22 0.21
N SER A 587 -19.33 21.55 0.40
CA SER A 587 -19.81 20.51 -0.52
C SER A 587 -20.30 21.06 -1.86
N SER A 588 -20.60 22.37 -1.94
CA SER A 588 -20.92 23.06 -3.20
C SER A 588 -19.73 23.13 -4.17
N PHE A 589 -18.51 22.84 -3.70
CA PHE A 589 -17.28 22.85 -4.49
C PHE A 589 -16.64 21.45 -4.54
N PRO A 590 -17.25 20.49 -5.24
CA PRO A 590 -16.78 19.11 -5.24
C PRO A 590 -15.41 18.96 -5.90
N SER A 591 -14.70 17.91 -5.53
CA SER A 591 -13.42 17.52 -6.11
C SER A 591 -13.29 16.01 -6.16
N GLU A 592 -12.64 15.48 -7.17
CA GLU A 592 -12.22 14.08 -7.23
C GLU A 592 -10.81 13.96 -7.82
N TRP A 593 -10.31 12.73 -8.00
CA TRP A 593 -8.89 12.47 -8.30
C TRP A 593 -8.48 12.62 -9.76
N TRP A 594 -9.42 12.52 -10.69
CA TRP A 594 -9.17 12.39 -12.10
C TRP A 594 -9.43 13.69 -12.85
N PHE A 595 -10.65 14.21 -12.80
CA PHE A 595 -11.12 15.20 -13.75
C PHE A 595 -11.67 16.47 -13.09
N THR A 596 -12.14 16.46 -11.85
CA THR A 596 -12.87 17.56 -11.21
C THR A 596 -12.09 18.16 -10.07
N GLN A 597 -11.77 19.45 -10.16
CA GLN A 597 -11.11 20.20 -9.10
C GLN A 597 -12.04 21.26 -8.53
N SER A 598 -11.93 21.49 -7.22
CA SER A 598 -12.45 22.69 -6.58
C SER A 598 -11.51 23.88 -6.79
N PHE A 599 -12.00 25.10 -6.54
CA PHE A 599 -11.19 26.32 -6.65
C PHE A 599 -9.91 26.28 -5.81
N ARG A 600 -9.95 25.63 -4.64
CA ARG A 600 -8.79 25.41 -3.75
C ARG A 600 -7.68 24.65 -4.46
N TYR A 601 -8.03 23.50 -5.02
CA TYR A 601 -7.06 22.61 -5.65
C TYR A 601 -6.55 23.21 -6.96
N ALA A 602 -7.38 23.94 -7.69
CA ALA A 602 -6.97 24.69 -8.88
C ALA A 602 -5.95 25.80 -8.53
N LEU A 603 -6.23 26.60 -7.49
CA LEU A 603 -5.31 27.64 -7.00
C LEU A 603 -3.95 27.03 -6.58
N GLY A 604 -3.99 25.93 -5.82
CA GLY A 604 -2.78 25.19 -5.44
C GLY A 604 -2.05 24.58 -6.65
N SER A 605 -2.78 24.11 -7.66
CA SER A 605 -2.19 23.51 -8.88
C SER A 605 -1.44 24.54 -9.72
N GLY A 606 -2.03 25.74 -9.90
CA GLY A 606 -1.36 26.85 -10.55
C GLY A 606 -0.10 27.30 -9.79
N ALA A 607 -0.20 27.36 -8.46
CA ALA A 607 0.93 27.67 -7.60
C ALA A 607 2.07 26.63 -7.72
N LEU A 608 1.72 25.35 -7.72
CA LEU A 608 2.67 24.25 -7.91
C LEU A 608 3.40 24.32 -9.26
N LEU A 609 2.69 24.66 -10.34
CA LEU A 609 3.27 24.79 -11.69
C LEU A 609 4.39 25.84 -11.71
N VAL A 610 4.11 27.06 -11.22
CA VAL A 610 5.08 28.16 -11.21
C VAL A 610 6.26 27.84 -10.32
N PHE A 611 6.00 27.34 -9.11
CA PHE A 611 7.04 26.98 -8.16
C PHE A 611 8.00 25.92 -8.72
N SER A 612 7.45 24.83 -9.25
CA SER A 612 8.25 23.70 -9.74
C SER A 612 9.01 24.06 -11.01
N SER A 613 8.42 24.89 -11.88
CA SER A 613 9.11 25.41 -13.08
C SER A 613 10.33 26.24 -12.70
N LEU A 614 10.23 27.09 -11.66
CA LEU A 614 11.36 27.85 -11.15
C LEU A 614 12.45 26.95 -10.55
N VAL A 615 12.07 25.88 -9.84
CA VAL A 615 13.02 24.90 -9.30
C VAL A 615 13.77 24.19 -10.43
N LEU A 616 13.05 23.70 -11.46
CA LEU A 616 13.68 23.10 -12.64
C LEU A 616 14.65 24.05 -13.34
N TRP A 617 14.26 25.32 -13.48
CA TRP A 617 15.11 26.36 -14.04
C TRP A 617 16.40 26.56 -13.23
N LYS A 618 16.32 26.60 -11.90
CA LYS A 618 17.49 26.70 -11.02
C LYS A 618 18.40 25.47 -11.11
N CYS A 619 17.82 24.28 -11.26
CA CYS A 619 18.56 23.02 -11.35
C CYS A 619 19.09 22.69 -12.75
N ARG A 620 18.84 23.52 -13.78
CA ARG A 620 19.14 23.21 -15.19
C ARG A 620 20.58 22.78 -15.46
N GLN A 621 21.56 23.41 -14.79
CA GLN A 621 22.97 23.06 -14.99
C GLN A 621 23.27 21.64 -14.52
N MET A 622 22.70 21.23 -13.38
CA MET A 622 22.83 19.89 -12.85
C MET A 622 22.07 18.88 -13.71
N LEU A 623 20.86 19.24 -14.17
CA LEU A 623 20.04 18.36 -15.01
C LEU A 623 20.72 18.01 -16.34
N PHE A 624 21.46 18.95 -16.94
CA PHE A 624 22.12 18.76 -18.25
C PHE A 624 23.63 18.48 -18.14
N CYS A 625 24.15 18.15 -16.96
CA CYS A 625 25.59 17.97 -16.78
C CYS A 625 26.19 16.75 -17.51
N ALA A 626 25.36 15.80 -17.98
CA ALA A 626 25.79 14.74 -18.89
C ALA A 626 26.25 15.27 -20.25
N PHE A 627 25.58 16.31 -20.76
CA PHE A 627 25.86 16.92 -22.07
C PHE A 627 26.77 18.14 -21.96
N ARG A 628 26.65 18.89 -20.85
CA ARG A 628 27.46 20.07 -20.56
C ARG A 628 28.12 19.91 -19.19
N PRO A 629 29.32 19.30 -19.13
CA PRO A 629 30.00 19.03 -17.87
C PRO A 629 30.17 20.28 -17.01
N LEU A 630 30.12 20.10 -15.69
CA LEU A 630 30.44 21.16 -14.74
C LEU A 630 31.92 21.54 -14.86
N PRO A 631 32.29 22.83 -14.75
CA PRO A 631 33.68 23.27 -14.81
C PRO A 631 34.57 22.59 -13.77
N GLU A 632 35.85 22.43 -14.11
CA GLU A 632 36.84 21.89 -13.17
C GLU A 632 37.03 22.83 -11.98
N GLY A 633 37.18 22.27 -10.77
CA GLY A 633 37.34 23.02 -9.52
C GLY A 633 36.05 23.39 -8.77
N VAL A 634 34.87 23.28 -9.41
CA VAL A 634 33.57 23.58 -8.75
C VAL A 634 33.18 22.53 -7.70
N THR A 635 33.60 21.28 -7.92
CA THR A 635 33.27 20.11 -7.09
C THR A 635 34.38 19.08 -7.03
N ASP A 636 34.34 18.27 -5.98
CA ASP A 636 35.10 17.03 -5.83
C ASP A 636 34.92 16.13 -7.08
N PRO A 637 36.01 15.57 -7.67
CA PRO A 637 35.94 14.70 -8.83
C PRO A 637 34.92 13.56 -8.70
N ALA A 638 34.84 12.92 -7.53
CA ALA A 638 33.90 11.81 -7.32
C ALA A 638 32.43 12.28 -7.29
N GLU A 639 32.15 13.50 -6.84
CA GLU A 639 30.81 14.10 -6.89
C GLU A 639 30.44 14.47 -8.33
N ARG A 640 31.40 15.06 -9.07
CA ARG A 640 31.21 15.43 -10.48
C ARG A 640 30.86 14.21 -11.33
N GLN A 641 31.54 13.09 -11.10
CA GLN A 641 31.25 11.83 -11.79
C GLN A 641 29.86 11.30 -11.44
N GLU A 642 29.46 11.34 -10.16
CA GLU A 642 28.11 10.94 -9.73
C GLU A 642 27.03 11.79 -10.39
N LEU A 643 27.19 13.11 -10.41
CA LEU A 643 26.22 14.03 -11.04
C LEU A 643 26.10 13.76 -12.54
N ARG A 644 27.24 13.59 -13.24
CA ARG A 644 27.25 13.29 -14.68
C ARG A 644 26.55 11.97 -14.99
N LEU A 645 26.83 10.91 -14.23
CA LEU A 645 26.18 9.62 -14.37
C LEU A 645 24.68 9.74 -14.08
N SER A 646 24.31 10.44 -13.01
CA SER A 646 22.91 10.64 -12.63
C SER A 646 22.14 11.44 -13.68
N SER A 647 22.76 12.44 -14.31
CA SER A 647 22.16 13.20 -15.42
C SER A 647 21.96 12.32 -16.65
N ALA A 648 22.93 11.46 -16.99
CA ALA A 648 22.80 10.52 -18.10
C ALA A 648 21.69 9.49 -17.85
N VAL A 649 21.65 8.92 -16.63
CA VAL A 649 20.61 7.99 -16.20
C VAL A 649 19.23 8.67 -16.20
N PHE A 650 19.13 9.92 -15.74
CA PHE A 650 17.89 10.68 -15.72
C PHE A 650 17.30 10.85 -17.13
N TRP A 651 18.08 11.35 -18.09
CA TRP A 651 17.61 11.53 -19.46
C TRP A 651 17.37 10.20 -20.19
N GLY A 652 18.25 9.21 -20.01
CA GLY A 652 18.11 7.88 -20.59
C GLY A 652 16.83 7.17 -20.11
N SER A 653 16.60 7.15 -18.80
CA SER A 653 15.39 6.56 -18.20
C SER A 653 14.12 7.37 -18.50
N SER A 654 14.20 8.70 -18.60
CA SER A 654 13.06 9.54 -19.01
C SER A 654 12.64 9.25 -20.45
N ALA A 655 13.60 9.18 -21.37
CA ALA A 655 13.34 8.83 -22.76
C ALA A 655 12.80 7.40 -22.88
N ALA A 656 13.41 6.44 -22.19
CA ALA A 656 12.94 5.06 -22.15
C ALA A 656 11.50 4.97 -21.61
N LEU A 657 11.18 5.68 -20.53
CA LEU A 657 9.84 5.70 -19.96
C LEU A 657 8.79 6.24 -20.94
N VAL A 658 9.05 7.37 -21.60
CA VAL A 658 8.13 7.94 -22.60
C VAL A 658 7.95 7.00 -23.79
N LEU A 659 9.03 6.38 -24.28
CA LEU A 659 8.96 5.41 -25.36
C LEU A 659 8.20 4.14 -24.95
N LEU A 660 8.38 3.65 -23.72
CA LEU A 660 7.62 2.52 -23.19
C LEU A 660 6.14 2.84 -23.05
N LEU A 661 5.79 4.01 -22.54
CA LEU A 661 4.40 4.45 -22.45
C LEU A 661 3.74 4.55 -23.83
N TRP A 662 4.47 5.04 -24.83
CA TRP A 662 3.96 5.18 -26.19
C TRP A 662 3.89 3.85 -26.96
N LEU A 663 5.03 3.18 -27.13
CA LEU A 663 5.16 2.01 -27.99
C LEU A 663 4.59 0.74 -27.34
N HIS A 664 4.81 0.57 -26.03
CA HIS A 664 4.43 -0.66 -25.31
C HIS A 664 3.09 -0.51 -24.61
N PHE A 665 2.89 0.56 -23.84
CA PHE A 665 1.65 0.80 -23.09
C PHE A 665 0.54 1.49 -23.90
N LYS A 666 0.84 1.89 -25.14
CA LYS A 666 -0.11 2.40 -26.14
C LYS A 666 -0.78 3.74 -25.78
N VAL A 667 -0.14 4.53 -24.93
CA VAL A 667 -0.48 5.94 -24.74
C VAL A 667 -0.11 6.72 -25.99
N ASN A 668 -0.88 7.74 -26.38
CA ASN A 668 -0.44 8.65 -27.43
C ASN A 668 0.87 9.38 -27.03
N PHE A 669 1.83 9.52 -27.97
CA PHE A 669 3.15 10.10 -27.70
C PHE A 669 3.11 11.47 -27.01
N TYR A 670 2.27 12.40 -27.49
CA TYR A 670 2.18 13.74 -26.94
C TYR A 670 1.64 13.73 -25.50
N TYR A 671 0.67 12.86 -25.23
CA TYR A 671 0.10 12.69 -23.89
C TYR A 671 1.05 11.96 -22.94
N ALA A 672 1.87 11.04 -23.43
CA ALA A 672 2.92 10.41 -22.64
C ALA A 672 3.96 11.46 -22.20
N LEU A 673 4.43 12.32 -23.11
CA LEU A 673 5.37 13.40 -22.81
C LEU A 673 4.76 14.44 -21.87
N PHE A 674 3.53 14.88 -22.14
CA PHE A 674 2.81 15.84 -21.29
C PHE A 674 2.57 15.28 -19.88
N GLY A 675 2.08 14.04 -19.79
CA GLY A 675 1.86 13.34 -18.53
C GLY A 675 3.15 13.23 -17.71
N PHE A 676 4.25 12.83 -18.35
CA PHE A 676 5.57 12.80 -17.73
C PHE A 676 5.99 14.15 -17.16
N ALA A 677 5.88 15.23 -17.95
CA ALA A 677 6.26 16.58 -17.50
C ALA A 677 5.44 17.05 -16.28
N VAL A 678 4.12 16.82 -16.30
CA VAL A 678 3.25 17.16 -15.18
C VAL A 678 3.55 16.32 -13.93
N ILE A 679 3.79 15.02 -14.10
CA ILE A 679 4.20 14.13 -13.01
C ILE A 679 5.49 14.62 -12.36
N MET A 680 6.47 15.06 -13.15
CA MET A 680 7.71 15.63 -12.62
C MET A 680 7.47 16.92 -11.82
N VAL A 681 6.59 17.80 -12.30
CA VAL A 681 6.19 19.01 -11.57
C VAL A 681 5.54 18.67 -10.22
N ILE A 682 4.59 17.72 -10.19
CA ILE A 682 3.95 17.26 -8.96
C ILE A 682 4.98 16.64 -8.01
N SER A 683 5.89 15.82 -8.55
CA SER A 683 6.94 15.16 -7.77
C SER A 683 7.87 16.18 -7.11
N ILE A 684 8.24 17.27 -7.78
CA ILE A 684 9.07 18.34 -7.19
C ILE A 684 8.37 18.99 -5.99
N GLY A 685 7.09 19.34 -6.15
CA GLY A 685 6.29 19.91 -5.07
C GLY A 685 6.24 18.98 -3.86
N LEU A 686 6.00 17.69 -4.09
CA LEU A 686 6.03 16.67 -3.04
C LEU A 686 7.39 16.60 -2.34
N ILE A 687 8.48 16.35 -3.08
CA ILE A 687 9.81 16.16 -2.48
C ILE A 687 10.19 17.40 -1.67
N ARG A 688 9.91 18.61 -2.19
CA ARG A 688 10.21 19.85 -1.49
C ARG A 688 9.39 20.03 -0.22
N SER A 689 8.11 19.69 -0.26
CA SER A 689 7.19 19.85 0.88
C SER A 689 7.54 18.92 2.04
N VAL A 690 8.02 17.72 1.73
CA VAL A 690 8.48 16.76 2.74
C VAL A 690 9.89 17.13 3.24
N ALA A 691 10.82 17.45 2.33
CA ALA A 691 12.22 17.75 2.67
C ALA A 691 12.38 19.09 3.43
N GLU A 692 11.69 20.16 3.04
CA GLU A 692 11.78 21.45 3.72
C GLU A 692 10.68 21.60 4.78
N GLY A 693 9.45 21.19 4.45
CA GLY A 693 8.27 21.38 5.27
C GLY A 693 8.01 20.28 6.28
N GLY A 694 8.79 19.19 6.30
CA GLY A 694 8.66 18.07 7.24
C GLY A 694 7.24 17.49 7.33
N VAL A 695 6.43 17.65 6.28
CA VAL A 695 5.06 17.18 6.23
C VAL A 695 5.06 15.67 5.94
N PRO A 696 4.56 14.81 6.84
CA PRO A 696 4.65 13.36 6.65
C PRO A 696 3.72 12.84 5.56
N GLY A 697 2.58 13.50 5.32
CA GLY A 697 1.60 13.09 4.31
C GLY A 697 1.37 14.17 3.27
N PHE A 698 1.57 13.85 2.00
CA PHE A 698 1.24 14.72 0.88
C PHE A 698 0.51 13.93 -0.19
N GLN A 699 -0.73 14.30 -0.46
CA GLN A 699 -1.51 13.77 -1.56
C GLN A 699 -1.82 14.92 -2.52
N ALA A 700 -1.74 14.70 -3.83
CA ALA A 700 -2.04 15.76 -4.80
C ALA A 700 -3.42 15.52 -5.42
N HIS A 701 -4.37 16.40 -5.13
CA HIS A 701 -5.62 16.52 -5.92
C HIS A 701 -5.37 17.36 -7.18
N CYS A 702 -4.33 16.96 -7.92
CA CYS A 702 -3.85 17.57 -9.15
C CYS A 702 -3.23 16.46 -9.98
N SER A 703 -3.61 16.35 -11.26
CA SER A 703 -3.15 15.29 -12.16
C SER A 703 -3.06 15.84 -13.59
N PRO A 704 -2.37 15.15 -14.53
CA PRO A 704 -2.35 15.56 -15.93
C PRO A 704 -3.75 15.75 -16.52
N PHE A 705 -4.70 14.92 -16.12
CA PHE A 705 -6.06 14.92 -16.66
C PHE A 705 -6.88 16.14 -16.22
N HIS A 706 -6.63 16.65 -15.02
CA HIS A 706 -7.19 17.93 -14.57
C HIS A 706 -6.75 19.09 -15.47
N PHE A 707 -5.48 19.13 -15.86
CA PHE A 707 -4.99 20.16 -16.78
C PHE A 707 -5.61 20.04 -18.18
N ILE A 708 -5.76 18.80 -18.70
CA ILE A 708 -6.42 18.56 -19.99
C ILE A 708 -7.85 19.12 -19.96
N ARG A 709 -8.65 18.74 -18.95
CA ARG A 709 -10.03 19.21 -18.83
C ARG A 709 -10.10 20.72 -18.63
N ASN A 710 -9.33 21.26 -17.69
CA ASN A 710 -9.47 22.66 -17.29
C ASN A 710 -8.99 23.63 -18.39
N ILE A 711 -7.97 23.26 -19.17
CA ILE A 711 -7.42 24.14 -20.21
C ILE A 711 -8.19 23.99 -21.53
N PHE A 712 -8.42 22.75 -21.98
CA PHE A 712 -8.94 22.48 -23.32
C PHE A 712 -10.38 21.94 -23.32
N GLY A 713 -10.77 21.19 -22.30
CA GLY A 713 -11.94 20.30 -22.35
C GLY A 713 -11.58 18.94 -22.94
N MET A 714 -12.37 17.91 -22.64
CA MET A 714 -12.17 16.53 -23.12
C MET A 714 -13.09 16.17 -24.30
N ASP A 715 -13.88 17.13 -24.77
CA ASP A 715 -14.86 17.02 -25.86
C ASP A 715 -14.26 17.24 -27.26
N LYS A 716 -12.96 17.54 -27.36
CA LYS A 716 -12.28 17.77 -28.66
C LYS A 716 -11.65 16.50 -29.18
N SER A 717 -11.52 16.39 -30.51
CA SER A 717 -10.89 15.23 -31.17
C SER A 717 -9.45 14.97 -30.69
N PHE A 718 -8.68 16.04 -30.50
CA PHE A 718 -7.30 15.92 -30.00
C PHE A 718 -7.24 15.63 -28.51
N THR A 719 -8.27 15.91 -27.72
CA THR A 719 -8.38 15.58 -26.28
C THR A 719 -9.27 14.37 -25.99
N ALA A 720 -9.52 13.54 -27.00
CA ALA A 720 -10.37 12.39 -26.86
C ALA A 720 -9.81 11.40 -25.81
N PRO A 721 -10.64 10.88 -24.88
CA PRO A 721 -10.15 10.08 -23.76
C PRO A 721 -9.32 8.85 -24.12
N HIS A 722 -9.58 8.21 -25.26
CA HIS A 722 -8.84 7.03 -25.71
C HIS A 722 -7.34 7.31 -25.96
N LEU A 723 -6.94 8.57 -26.17
CA LEU A 723 -5.55 8.96 -26.41
C LEU A 723 -4.68 8.84 -25.15
N TYR A 724 -5.28 8.95 -23.97
CA TYR A 724 -4.59 8.93 -22.68
C TYR A 724 -5.21 7.94 -21.67
N ALA A 725 -6.18 7.13 -22.07
CA ALA A 725 -6.80 6.13 -21.20
C ALA A 725 -5.80 5.19 -20.51
N PRO A 726 -4.76 4.64 -21.19
CA PRO A 726 -3.76 3.84 -20.49
C PRO A 726 -2.95 4.67 -19.50
N LEU A 727 -2.67 5.95 -19.79
CA LEU A 727 -1.95 6.84 -18.88
C LEU A 727 -2.68 7.01 -17.54
N ILE A 728 -4.01 6.95 -17.53
CA ILE A 728 -4.80 6.94 -16.27
C ILE A 728 -4.38 5.78 -15.39
N LEU A 729 -4.22 4.57 -15.94
CA LEU A 729 -3.83 3.38 -15.18
C LEU A 729 -2.38 3.48 -14.66
N TYR A 730 -1.45 3.95 -15.50
CA TYR A 730 -0.07 4.19 -15.08
C TYR A 730 0.00 5.23 -13.94
N TYR A 731 -0.73 6.34 -14.08
CA TYR A 731 -0.83 7.37 -13.05
C TYR A 731 -1.51 6.83 -11.78
N ALA A 732 -2.59 6.07 -11.92
CA ALA A 732 -3.34 5.48 -10.81
C ALA A 732 -2.46 4.61 -9.93
N ILE A 733 -1.68 3.73 -10.56
CA ILE A 733 -0.85 2.78 -9.85
C ILE A 733 0.28 3.52 -9.13
N LEU A 734 1.07 4.34 -9.83
CA LEU A 734 2.32 4.88 -9.28
C LEU A 734 2.22 6.26 -8.63
N TYR A 735 1.27 7.10 -9.06
CA TYR A 735 1.25 8.52 -8.73
C TYR A 735 -0.08 9.02 -8.15
N LEU A 736 -1.07 8.17 -7.90
CA LEU A 736 -2.29 8.63 -7.24
C LEU A 736 -2.05 8.89 -5.75
N ASP A 737 -1.48 7.89 -5.06
CA ASP A 737 -1.12 7.96 -3.64
C ASP A 737 0.35 8.34 -3.45
N ILE A 738 0.73 9.53 -3.94
CA ILE A 738 2.11 10.02 -3.85
C ILE A 738 2.64 10.20 -2.41
N LYS A 739 1.79 10.08 -1.40
CA LYS A 739 2.16 10.20 0.03
C LYS A 739 3.16 9.13 0.48
N ALA A 740 3.18 7.97 -0.18
CA ALA A 740 4.13 6.89 0.07
C ALA A 740 5.22 6.80 -1.04
N LEU A 741 5.30 7.78 -1.93
CA LEU A 741 6.28 7.77 -3.02
C LEU A 741 7.69 7.76 -2.45
N ILE A 742 8.58 7.03 -3.12
CA ILE A 742 9.97 6.80 -2.71
C ILE A 742 10.86 8.06 -2.75
N ALA A 743 10.47 9.04 -3.58
CA ALA A 743 11.31 10.19 -3.90
C ALA A 743 11.68 11.06 -2.68
N PRO A 744 10.76 11.39 -1.75
CA PRO A 744 11.12 12.21 -0.59
C PRO A 744 11.90 11.44 0.48
N ALA A 745 11.63 10.14 0.65
CA ALA A 745 12.45 9.26 1.48
C ALA A 745 13.91 9.23 0.98
N MET A 746 14.11 9.19 -0.34
CA MET A 746 15.45 9.29 -0.93
C MET A 746 16.10 10.67 -0.69
N ALA A 747 15.36 11.77 -0.81
CA ALA A 747 15.91 13.10 -0.53
C ALA A 747 16.46 13.21 0.90
N ASN A 748 15.71 12.70 1.88
CA ASN A 748 16.16 12.63 3.27
C ASN A 748 17.31 11.62 3.45
N GLY A 749 17.26 10.49 2.74
CA GLY A 749 18.35 9.51 2.72
C GLY A 749 19.67 10.07 2.19
N LEU A 750 19.63 10.91 1.15
CA LEU A 750 20.81 11.59 0.60
C LEU A 750 21.41 12.59 1.60
N LYS A 751 20.57 13.24 2.42
CA LYS A 751 21.05 14.09 3.52
C LYS A 751 21.82 13.28 4.55
N ILE A 752 21.23 12.18 5.03
CA ILE A 752 21.88 11.26 5.98
C ILE A 752 23.19 10.70 5.39
N ARG A 753 23.20 10.37 4.09
CA ARG A 753 24.40 9.90 3.38
C ARG A 753 25.54 10.92 3.47
N GLU A 754 25.23 12.20 3.28
CA GLU A 754 26.21 13.29 3.32
C GLU A 754 26.72 13.52 4.76
N ASP A 755 25.82 13.54 5.75
CA ASP A 755 26.18 13.78 7.16
C ASP A 755 27.12 12.70 7.73
N PHE A 756 26.89 11.44 7.34
CA PHE A 756 27.76 10.32 7.71
C PHE A 756 28.86 10.01 6.69
N ARG A 757 29.00 10.83 5.64
CA ARG A 757 30.02 10.71 4.57
C ARG A 757 30.10 9.30 3.96
N MET A 758 28.94 8.70 3.70
CA MET A 758 28.87 7.35 3.15
C MET A 758 29.33 7.31 1.68
N PRO A 759 30.03 6.26 1.24
CA PRO A 759 30.48 6.13 -0.15
C PRO A 759 29.30 6.06 -1.14
N ARG A 760 29.32 6.97 -2.13
CA ARG A 760 28.24 7.23 -3.10
C ARG A 760 27.70 6.00 -3.82
N LEU A 761 28.56 5.26 -4.54
CA LEU A 761 28.14 4.11 -5.35
C LEU A 761 27.58 2.96 -4.49
N ARG A 762 28.28 2.60 -3.41
CA ARG A 762 27.86 1.51 -2.51
C ARG A 762 26.54 1.82 -1.82
N TYR A 763 26.31 3.08 -1.45
CA TYR A 763 25.04 3.54 -0.89
C TYR A 763 23.89 3.25 -1.85
N HIS A 764 23.99 3.70 -3.12
CA HIS A 764 22.93 3.47 -4.10
C HIS A 764 22.67 1.99 -4.37
N LEU A 765 23.73 1.16 -4.41
CA LEU A 765 23.58 -0.29 -4.54
C LEU A 765 22.82 -0.90 -3.35
N CYS A 766 23.10 -0.47 -2.12
CA CYS A 766 22.36 -0.94 -0.94
C CYS A 766 20.88 -0.55 -1.02
N ILE A 767 20.58 0.68 -1.43
CA ILE A 767 19.19 1.15 -1.60
C ILE A 767 18.46 0.32 -2.68
N TRP A 768 19.08 0.07 -3.83
CA TRP A 768 18.48 -0.77 -4.87
C TRP A 768 18.26 -2.22 -4.41
N LEU A 769 19.20 -2.81 -3.68
CA LEU A 769 19.02 -4.15 -3.10
C LEU A 769 17.83 -4.18 -2.13
N ALA A 770 17.67 -3.16 -1.29
CA ALA A 770 16.53 -3.03 -0.38
C ALA A 770 15.19 -2.91 -1.13
N ILE A 771 15.14 -2.07 -2.18
CA ILE A 771 13.97 -1.88 -3.05
C ILE A 771 13.57 -3.20 -3.71
N LEU A 772 14.52 -3.89 -4.34
CA LEU A 772 14.27 -5.15 -5.07
C LEU A 772 13.83 -6.26 -4.12
N ALA A 773 14.48 -6.39 -2.96
CA ALA A 773 14.10 -7.37 -1.94
C ALA A 773 12.68 -7.10 -1.39
N ALA A 774 12.38 -5.85 -1.04
CA ALA A 774 11.05 -5.48 -0.55
C ALA A 774 9.97 -5.71 -1.60
N ALA A 775 10.20 -5.31 -2.86
CA ALA A 775 9.25 -5.52 -3.96
C ALA A 775 8.99 -7.01 -4.23
N ALA A 776 10.05 -7.83 -4.31
CA ALA A 776 9.93 -9.26 -4.55
C ALA A 776 9.17 -9.96 -3.43
N VAL A 777 9.50 -9.66 -2.17
CA VAL A 777 8.81 -10.23 -1.01
C VAL A 777 7.35 -9.76 -0.95
N ALA A 778 7.09 -8.47 -1.16
CA ALA A 778 5.74 -7.92 -1.15
C ALA A 778 4.85 -8.59 -2.21
N ILE A 779 5.29 -8.65 -3.48
CA ILE A 779 4.54 -9.27 -4.57
C ILE A 779 4.29 -10.75 -4.28
N ALA A 780 5.31 -11.48 -3.84
CA ALA A 780 5.17 -12.89 -3.53
C ALA A 780 4.14 -13.12 -2.43
N VAL A 781 4.25 -12.40 -1.31
CA VAL A 781 3.34 -12.51 -0.16
C VAL A 781 1.91 -12.10 -0.54
N ALA A 782 1.73 -11.01 -1.29
CA ALA A 782 0.42 -10.54 -1.72
C ALA A 782 -0.27 -11.54 -2.66
N LEU A 783 0.43 -12.11 -3.64
CA LEU A 783 -0.11 -13.15 -4.52
C LEU A 783 -0.44 -14.43 -3.76
N ILE A 784 0.45 -14.87 -2.87
CA ILE A 784 0.20 -16.02 -1.99
C ILE A 784 -1.08 -15.81 -1.19
N PHE A 785 -1.29 -14.63 -0.62
CA PHE A 785 -2.52 -14.32 0.13
C PHE A 785 -3.76 -14.23 -0.76
N ALA A 786 -3.67 -13.59 -1.92
CA ALA A 786 -4.78 -13.50 -2.85
C ALA A 786 -5.24 -14.88 -3.33
N TYR A 787 -4.32 -15.78 -3.64
CA TYR A 787 -4.65 -17.17 -3.99
C TYR A 787 -4.98 -18.05 -2.79
N HIS A 788 -4.68 -17.64 -1.55
CA HIS A 788 -5.08 -18.36 -0.34
C HIS A 788 -6.54 -18.09 0.02
N SER A 789 -6.86 -16.81 0.25
CA SER A 789 -8.16 -16.38 0.78
C SER A 789 -9.13 -15.93 -0.31
N GLY A 790 -8.62 -15.64 -1.50
CA GLY A 790 -9.33 -14.91 -2.55
C GLY A 790 -9.10 -13.41 -2.42
N ALA A 791 -8.70 -12.76 -3.52
CA ALA A 791 -8.51 -11.32 -3.57
C ALA A 791 -9.75 -10.51 -3.15
N ASP A 792 -10.96 -11.06 -3.35
CA ASP A 792 -12.22 -10.44 -2.91
C ASP A 792 -12.36 -10.34 -1.39
N THR A 793 -11.64 -11.18 -0.64
CA THR A 793 -11.64 -11.18 0.84
C THR A 793 -10.56 -10.29 1.44
N MET A 794 -9.65 -9.77 0.61
CA MET A 794 -8.61 -8.83 1.02
C MET A 794 -9.21 -7.42 1.17
N SER A 795 -8.37 -6.39 1.29
CA SER A 795 -8.84 -5.00 1.45
C SER A 795 -9.83 -4.62 0.34
N GLY A 796 -11.09 -4.39 0.71
CA GLY A 796 -12.15 -4.04 -0.23
C GLY A 796 -11.90 -2.73 -0.98
N TRP A 797 -11.17 -1.79 -0.36
CA TRP A 797 -10.75 -0.57 -1.04
C TRP A 797 -9.82 -0.89 -2.21
N PHE A 798 -8.74 -1.63 -1.97
CA PHE A 798 -7.69 -1.88 -2.95
C PHE A 798 -8.05 -2.94 -3.98
N TYR A 799 -8.67 -4.04 -3.57
CA TYR A 799 -8.95 -5.20 -4.44
C TYR A 799 -10.29 -5.13 -5.18
N THR A 800 -11.19 -4.24 -4.76
CA THR A 800 -12.54 -4.11 -5.33
C THR A 800 -12.83 -2.69 -5.81
N THR A 801 -12.91 -1.71 -4.91
CA THR A 801 -13.37 -0.36 -5.25
C THR A 801 -12.39 0.37 -6.17
N PHE A 802 -11.10 0.32 -5.87
CA PHE A 802 -10.04 1.01 -6.60
C PHE A 802 -9.95 0.60 -8.08
N PRO A 803 -9.70 -0.68 -8.45
CA PRO A 803 -9.59 -1.09 -9.85
C PRO A 803 -10.88 -0.82 -10.61
N LYS A 804 -12.04 -1.14 -10.03
CA LYS A 804 -13.35 -0.89 -10.64
C LYS A 804 -13.57 0.60 -10.95
N THR A 805 -13.29 1.48 -9.99
CA THR A 805 -13.43 2.94 -10.16
C THR A 805 -12.55 3.47 -11.28
N ASN A 806 -11.32 2.96 -11.42
CA ASN A 806 -10.42 3.39 -12.49
C ASN A 806 -10.99 3.05 -13.89
N PHE A 807 -11.43 1.80 -14.10
CA PHE A 807 -12.00 1.38 -15.39
C PHE A 807 -13.35 2.05 -15.69
N ASP A 808 -14.19 2.20 -14.66
CA ASP A 808 -15.47 2.91 -14.78
C ASP A 808 -15.27 4.40 -15.11
N LYS A 809 -14.23 5.03 -14.56
CA LYS A 809 -13.91 6.43 -14.86
C LYS A 809 -13.46 6.63 -16.30
N ILE A 810 -12.59 5.75 -16.82
CA ILE A 810 -12.21 5.74 -18.24
C ILE A 810 -13.45 5.62 -19.13
N THR A 811 -14.35 4.69 -18.81
CA THR A 811 -15.60 4.50 -19.54
C THR A 811 -16.50 5.73 -19.48
N SER A 812 -16.70 6.29 -18.28
CA SER A 812 -17.61 7.41 -18.06
C SER A 812 -17.23 8.63 -18.90
N VAL A 813 -15.92 8.94 -18.98
CA VAL A 813 -15.44 10.09 -19.74
C VAL A 813 -15.42 9.80 -21.25
N ALA A 814 -15.22 8.54 -21.66
CA ALA A 814 -15.30 8.14 -23.06
C ALA A 814 -16.73 8.21 -23.62
N ARG A 815 -17.75 7.93 -22.79
CA ARG A 815 -19.16 8.03 -23.18
C ARG A 815 -19.67 9.47 -23.18
N VAL A 816 -19.36 10.21 -22.12
CA VAL A 816 -19.79 11.60 -21.95
C VAL A 816 -18.54 12.43 -21.68
N PRO A 817 -17.87 12.91 -22.74
CA PRO A 817 -16.70 13.76 -22.59
C PRO A 817 -17.01 15.01 -21.77
N LEU A 818 -16.11 15.34 -20.85
CA LEU A 818 -16.29 16.47 -19.93
C LEU A 818 -15.85 17.77 -20.60
N GLU A 819 -16.73 18.75 -20.61
CA GLU A 819 -16.43 20.09 -21.14
C GLU A 819 -15.47 20.88 -20.25
N ARG A 820 -14.89 21.93 -20.83
CA ARG A 820 -14.03 22.89 -20.15
C ARG A 820 -14.81 23.66 -19.07
N ASN A 821 -14.22 23.78 -17.88
CA ASN A 821 -14.73 24.64 -16.82
C ASN A 821 -13.94 25.97 -16.75
N PRO A 822 -14.47 27.09 -17.28
CA PRO A 822 -13.75 28.36 -17.32
C PRO A 822 -13.48 28.96 -15.94
N GLY A 823 -14.40 28.77 -14.98
CA GLY A 823 -14.23 29.27 -13.61
C GLY A 823 -13.02 28.62 -12.92
N ILE A 824 -12.87 27.30 -13.07
CA ILE A 824 -11.71 26.58 -12.54
C ILE A 824 -10.42 26.97 -13.29
N THR A 825 -10.50 27.24 -14.60
CA THR A 825 -9.35 27.79 -15.36
C THR A 825 -8.87 29.11 -14.74
N LEU A 826 -9.79 30.01 -14.39
CA LEU A 826 -9.44 31.30 -13.80
C LEU A 826 -8.76 31.13 -12.43
N TRP A 827 -9.25 30.23 -11.58
CA TRP A 827 -8.60 29.91 -10.29
C TRP A 827 -7.20 29.32 -10.46
N LEU A 828 -7.01 28.50 -11.48
CA LEU A 828 -5.70 27.97 -11.85
C LEU A 828 -4.72 29.10 -12.24
N LEU A 829 -5.15 30.02 -13.11
CA LEU A 829 -4.35 31.19 -13.51
C LEU A 829 -4.08 32.13 -12.33
N ALA A 830 -5.08 32.37 -11.47
CA ALA A 830 -4.91 33.16 -10.25
C ALA A 830 -3.84 32.53 -9.33
N GLY A 831 -3.82 31.19 -9.23
CA GLY A 831 -2.81 30.45 -8.48
C GLY A 831 -1.39 30.68 -9.01
N MET A 832 -1.23 30.66 -10.33
CA MET A 832 0.04 30.98 -10.99
C MET A 832 0.48 32.41 -10.70
N LEU A 833 -0.44 33.37 -10.87
CA LEU A 833 -0.15 34.79 -10.68
C LEU A 833 0.24 35.10 -9.22
N VAL A 834 -0.52 34.59 -8.25
CA VAL A 834 -0.24 34.82 -6.83
C VAL A 834 1.07 34.15 -6.41
N MET A 835 1.38 32.94 -6.91
CA MET A 835 2.67 32.30 -6.64
C MET A 835 3.83 33.10 -7.27
N GLY A 836 3.68 33.55 -8.51
CA GLY A 836 4.68 34.39 -9.18
C GLY A 836 4.96 35.67 -8.41
N ALA A 837 3.90 36.38 -8.00
CA ALA A 837 4.00 37.57 -7.15
C ALA A 837 4.67 37.25 -5.81
N LEU A 838 4.27 36.16 -5.13
CA LEU A 838 4.86 35.74 -3.87
C LEU A 838 6.37 35.48 -4.00
N LEU A 839 6.79 34.77 -5.06
CA LEU A 839 8.20 34.48 -5.31
C LEU A 839 9.01 35.73 -5.68
N TYR A 840 8.41 36.66 -6.43
CA TYR A 840 9.04 37.94 -6.79
C TYR A 840 9.22 38.85 -5.58
N PHE A 841 8.15 39.16 -4.87
CA PHE A 841 8.19 40.08 -3.71
C PHE A 841 9.01 39.51 -2.55
N ARG A 842 9.11 38.19 -2.41
CA ARG A 842 9.92 37.55 -1.37
C ARG A 842 11.43 37.74 -1.57
N GLN A 843 11.88 38.21 -2.74
CA GLN A 843 13.28 38.57 -2.96
C GLN A 843 13.69 39.80 -2.14
N THR A 844 12.74 40.70 -1.83
CA THR A 844 12.99 41.92 -1.05
C THR A 844 12.27 41.90 0.29
N GLN A 845 11.05 41.37 0.35
CA GLN A 845 10.19 41.34 1.52
C GLN A 845 10.24 39.98 2.23
N PHE A 846 11.23 39.80 3.11
CA PHE A 846 11.47 38.52 3.80
C PHE A 846 10.40 38.13 4.84
N TRP A 847 9.44 39.00 5.15
CA TRP A 847 8.35 38.72 6.10
C TRP A 847 7.19 37.94 5.47
N LEU A 848 7.09 37.92 4.13
CA LEU A 848 6.03 37.21 3.42
C LEU A 848 6.00 35.70 3.72
N PRO A 849 4.82 35.06 3.71
CA PRO A 849 4.69 33.63 3.94
C PRO A 849 5.53 32.77 2.98
N HIS A 850 5.89 31.56 3.43
CA HIS A 850 6.61 30.61 2.59
C HIS A 850 5.73 30.07 1.43
N PRO A 851 6.23 29.97 0.18
CA PRO A 851 5.53 29.40 -0.98
C PRO A 851 4.97 27.99 -0.78
N ILE A 852 5.67 27.16 0.01
CA ILE A 852 5.24 25.77 0.29
C ILE A 852 3.82 25.71 0.86
N GLY A 853 3.45 26.66 1.73
CA GLY A 853 2.09 26.70 2.29
C GLY A 853 1.01 26.89 1.23
N MET A 854 1.28 27.62 0.14
CA MET A 854 0.33 27.79 -0.96
C MET A 854 0.22 26.52 -1.80
N ILE A 855 1.33 25.81 -2.02
CA ILE A 855 1.33 24.51 -2.72
C ILE A 855 0.51 23.48 -1.93
N MET A 856 0.54 23.53 -0.59
CA MET A 856 -0.25 22.64 0.27
C MET A 856 -1.76 22.74 0.07
N LEU A 857 -2.28 23.74 -0.65
CA LEU A 857 -3.70 23.78 -1.00
C LEU A 857 -4.13 22.58 -1.86
N ILE A 858 -3.23 21.98 -2.65
CA ILE A 858 -3.52 20.74 -3.40
C ILE A 858 -3.68 19.51 -2.50
N ASN A 859 -3.23 19.61 -1.24
CA ASN A 859 -3.18 18.50 -0.31
C ASN A 859 -4.46 18.44 0.55
N PRO A 860 -5.32 17.42 0.38
CA PRO A 860 -6.52 17.26 1.22
C PRO A 860 -6.17 16.97 2.68
N LEU A 861 -5.00 16.36 2.98
CA LEU A 861 -4.60 16.02 4.35
C LEU A 861 -4.43 17.26 5.23
N MET A 862 -4.27 18.44 4.63
CA MET A 862 -4.22 19.72 5.35
C MET A 862 -5.50 20.03 6.12
N PHE A 863 -6.65 19.45 5.76
CA PHE A 863 -7.86 19.55 6.57
C PHE A 863 -7.68 18.94 7.98
N GLY A 864 -6.83 17.92 8.14
CA GLY A 864 -6.47 17.37 9.45
C GLY A 864 -5.21 18.01 10.04
N TYR A 865 -4.21 18.33 9.22
CA TYR A 865 -2.87 18.69 9.71
C TYR A 865 -2.74 20.12 10.23
N TRP A 866 -3.52 21.06 9.70
CA TRP A 866 -3.31 22.50 9.92
C TRP A 866 -3.32 22.89 11.41
N PHE A 867 -4.23 22.32 12.20
CA PHE A 867 -4.40 22.67 13.61
C PHE A 867 -3.22 22.21 14.46
N SER A 868 -2.75 20.97 14.24
CA SER A 868 -1.54 20.45 14.89
C SER A 868 -0.28 21.24 14.50
N MET A 869 -0.18 21.65 13.23
CA MET A 869 0.92 22.51 12.76
C MET A 869 0.88 23.89 13.41
N LEU A 870 -0.31 24.48 13.59
CA LEU A 870 -0.51 25.73 14.32
C LEU A 870 -0.02 25.61 15.78
N LEU A 871 -0.40 24.54 16.49
CA LEU A 871 0.05 24.32 17.88
C LEU A 871 1.58 24.23 18.00
N GLY A 872 2.21 23.44 17.13
CA GLY A 872 3.69 23.35 17.10
C GLY A 872 4.35 24.67 16.73
N TRP A 873 3.74 25.46 15.83
CA TRP A 873 4.21 26.81 15.50
C TRP A 873 4.10 27.78 16.68
N ILE A 874 2.97 27.80 17.39
CA ILE A 874 2.78 28.63 18.59
C ILE A 874 3.85 28.29 19.62
N ALA A 875 4.06 26.99 19.91
CA ALA A 875 5.07 26.57 20.85
C ALA A 875 6.48 27.01 20.42
N LYS A 876 6.84 26.82 19.14
CA LYS A 876 8.13 27.29 18.61
C LYS A 876 8.26 28.82 18.71
N ALA A 877 7.21 29.56 18.39
CA ALA A 877 7.21 31.02 18.44
C ALA A 877 7.42 31.52 19.87
N LEU A 878 6.76 30.91 20.87
CA LEU A 878 6.93 31.25 22.28
C LEU A 878 8.34 30.91 22.78
N VAL A 879 8.83 29.68 22.53
CA VAL A 879 10.16 29.24 22.99
C VAL A 879 11.27 30.05 22.33
N THR A 880 11.16 30.38 21.04
CA THR A 880 12.18 31.18 20.35
C THR A 880 12.11 32.67 20.68
N ARG A 881 10.97 33.16 21.18
CA ARG A 881 10.81 34.57 21.59
C ARG A 881 11.27 34.81 23.02
N TYR A 882 10.98 33.88 23.93
CA TYR A 882 11.21 34.05 25.37
C TYR A 882 12.31 33.16 25.95
N GLY A 883 12.74 32.11 25.23
CA GLY A 883 13.77 31.17 25.67
C GLY A 883 15.14 31.44 25.04
N ASN A 884 16.19 30.99 25.73
CA ASN A 884 17.55 30.95 25.19
C ASN A 884 17.81 29.62 24.44
N LYS A 885 19.03 29.45 23.93
CA LYS A 885 19.45 28.25 23.19
C LYS A 885 19.30 26.96 24.02
N ASP A 886 19.62 27.00 25.30
CA ASP A 886 19.55 25.83 26.18
C ASP A 886 18.10 25.43 26.48
N THR A 887 17.23 26.42 26.71
CA THR A 887 15.78 26.21 26.81
C THR A 887 15.26 25.56 25.53
N TYR A 888 15.67 26.04 24.36
CA TYR A 888 15.28 25.42 23.09
C TYR A 888 15.74 23.96 22.99
N LEU A 889 16.98 23.63 23.35
CA LEU A 889 17.49 22.26 23.31
C LEU A 889 16.76 21.33 24.29
N LYS A 890 16.46 21.82 25.50
CA LYS A 890 15.68 21.07 26.51
C LYS A 890 14.25 20.84 26.03
N THR A 891 13.57 21.89 25.55
CA THR A 891 12.20 21.81 25.03
C THR A 891 12.11 21.00 23.74
N ARG A 892 13.14 20.99 22.89
CA ARG A 892 13.21 20.09 21.72
C ARG A 892 13.04 18.63 22.14
N GLY A 893 13.62 18.23 23.29
CA GLY A 893 13.42 16.89 23.85
C GLY A 893 11.96 16.55 24.10
N PHE A 894 11.15 17.48 24.63
CA PHE A 894 9.71 17.28 24.82
C PHE A 894 8.98 16.95 23.51
N PHE A 895 9.24 17.72 22.46
CA PHE A 895 8.61 17.50 21.14
C PHE A 895 9.07 16.22 20.45
N LEU A 896 10.33 15.82 20.64
CA LEU A 896 10.81 14.50 20.23
C LEU A 896 10.11 13.38 21.02
N GLY A 897 9.87 13.59 22.31
CA GLY A 897 9.12 12.67 23.16
C GLY A 897 7.68 12.48 22.69
N LEU A 898 7.01 13.56 22.26
CA LEU A 898 5.66 13.48 21.67
C LEU A 898 5.60 12.60 20.42
N ILE A 899 6.60 12.72 19.54
CA ILE A 899 6.70 11.88 18.33
C ILE A 899 6.91 10.41 18.74
N VAL A 900 7.90 10.15 19.61
CA VAL A 900 8.25 8.79 20.02
C VAL A 900 7.10 8.11 20.77
N GLY A 901 6.41 8.80 21.67
CA GLY A 901 5.30 8.23 22.43
C GLY A 901 4.10 7.86 21.55
N GLU A 902 3.75 8.69 20.56
CA GLU A 902 2.73 8.34 19.57
C GLU A 902 3.15 7.13 18.72
N LEU A 903 4.38 7.09 18.20
CA LEU A 903 4.88 5.96 17.42
C LEU A 903 4.88 4.64 18.22
N LEU A 904 5.23 4.68 19.50
CA LEU A 904 5.19 3.52 20.39
C LEU A 904 3.77 2.98 20.58
N ILE A 905 2.79 3.86 20.82
CA ILE A 905 1.39 3.41 20.97
C ILE A 905 0.81 2.90 19.66
N VAL A 906 1.15 3.49 18.51
CA VAL A 906 0.73 2.97 17.21
C VAL A 906 1.34 1.58 16.94
N ALA A 907 2.61 1.38 17.30
CA ALA A 907 3.25 0.07 17.22
C ALA A 907 2.59 -0.96 18.16
N LEU A 908 2.31 -0.56 19.41
CA LEU A 908 1.62 -1.40 20.39
C LEU A 908 0.20 -1.76 19.93
N ALA A 909 -0.52 -0.81 19.35
CA ALA A 909 -1.83 -1.05 18.74
C ALA A 909 -1.74 -2.09 17.61
N GLY A 910 -0.67 -2.04 16.81
CA GLY A 910 -0.38 -3.06 15.79
C GLY A 910 -0.18 -4.44 16.37
N VAL A 911 0.66 -4.57 17.41
CA VAL A 911 0.89 -5.84 18.10
C VAL A 911 -0.39 -6.36 18.77
N LEU A 912 -1.14 -5.50 19.46
CA LEU A 912 -2.39 -5.91 20.11
C LEU A 912 -3.47 -6.26 19.07
N SER A 913 -3.52 -5.58 17.93
CA SER A 913 -4.43 -5.94 16.84
C SER A 913 -4.13 -7.33 16.29
N LEU A 914 -2.85 -7.71 16.21
CA LEU A 914 -2.42 -9.05 15.84
C LEU A 914 -2.80 -10.10 16.89
N VAL A 915 -2.58 -9.80 18.18
CA VAL A 915 -2.84 -10.73 19.29
C VAL A 915 -4.33 -10.92 19.53
N LEU A 916 -5.10 -9.83 19.57
CA LEU A 916 -6.56 -9.84 19.79
C LEU A 916 -7.36 -10.14 18.52
N GLN A 917 -6.69 -10.23 17.38
CA GLN A 917 -7.30 -10.39 16.05
C GLN A 917 -8.39 -9.33 15.73
N LYS A 918 -8.29 -8.14 16.30
CA LYS A 918 -9.28 -7.04 16.19
C LYS A 918 -8.64 -5.77 15.65
N ASN A 919 -9.35 -5.00 14.82
CA ASN A 919 -8.91 -3.67 14.45
C ASN A 919 -9.18 -2.68 15.61
N LEU A 920 -8.12 -2.05 16.12
CA LEU A 920 -8.19 -1.10 17.24
C LEU A 920 -8.30 0.36 16.79
N GLY A 921 -8.21 0.65 15.49
CA GLY A 921 -8.45 1.99 14.92
C GLY A 921 -7.42 3.05 15.32
N ILE A 922 -6.23 2.65 15.77
CA ILE A 922 -5.16 3.56 16.19
C ILE A 922 -4.03 3.51 15.16
N ASP A 923 -3.99 4.53 14.31
CA ASP A 923 -2.94 4.72 13.32
C ASP A 923 -2.48 6.20 13.24
N LEU A 924 -1.54 6.46 12.33
CA LEU A 924 -0.99 7.79 12.00
C LEU A 924 -1.77 8.51 10.87
N ASN A 925 -2.91 7.97 10.41
CA ASN A 925 -3.62 8.43 9.21
C ASN A 925 -5.05 8.94 9.48
N ARG A 926 -5.33 9.32 10.74
CA ARG A 926 -6.67 9.71 11.24
C ARG A 926 -7.33 10.91 10.55
#